data_AF-E6MFB0-F1
#
_entry.id   AF-E6MFB0-F1
#
_cell.length_a   1.000
_cell.length_b   1.000
_cell.length_c   1.000
_cell.angle_alpha   90.00
_cell.angle_beta   90.00
_cell.angle_gamma   90.00
#
_symmetry.space_group_name_H-M   'P 1'
#
loop_
_entity.id
_entity.type
_entity.pdbx_description
1 polymer ?
#
loop_
_entity_poly.entity_id
_entity_poly.type
_entity_poly.pdbx_seq_one_letter_code
_entity_poly.pdbx_strand_id
1 'polypeptide(L)'
;MFTAQILIGDQAVSKNENNVVVLEKNEYSTDQYWEFIPVDNGYYKIINKSNGQALDVSGALDKNGSNVQLYNDNGTKAQQWRLLLNTDGSYNLKPACSNARVMDVVGGEINKSGTNVQLYQDNNTKAQNFKVVVSHSVQSSDLGNFTARLTSNNRALSIDGSNAVVQPRKIGKDQVWRFVYSRGSGTYTITNVLNGKCLDVSGGADRNGANIQTYAANNTNAQRWYLLKHGDGSYYLRPAISGSRTMDISGNGSKAGTNVQLYTMNKSGAQKFSIEKCASDDGQMESVNLGNDFTAKLTNINSGKVVAESATSTATQQTYAGGISQQFWRFTYKDGSYTITNAASGKALDVKGAIDKNGTIIQTYASNNTNAQKWVIEKNGSVYNLKPASSLTRVLDISGATKDEGAKAQLYTSNGSAAQGFLIEKTSVTNAVKAENLGDGFTARITNSNSGKSVTINGTTVDQQNRMTSKNQGWTFKRNADNSYTIVSLTNASKALDVKGAADKDSTDIQIYTSNGTKAQRWIVVKSGNLYLLKPESSMTRVMDINGASKNNHANVQLYTANNTGAQKFTINKADKNSFGSTVSIGDKGVDVSEWQGYISQANWKKAKNAGIKYAMLRIAWGHKGNGAADKQFNNNYQNTKANGIPVGVYVYSYADTEAEAREEADYAVSLLAGKKLQLPVCIDVEDKRIEYLSKTQQAKNIVAFCERVKSRGYTPMLYANQNWLKNKIEYNRIKNYRIWYAQYPYHWSESSKPSYGNHIDIWQYSSSGRVSGLSGNIDMNKAYAAF
;
A
#
# COMPACT_ATOMS: atom_id res chain seq x y z
N MET A 1 43.00 -52.35 -6.44
CA MET A 1 41.73 -52.25 -7.18
C MET A 1 41.29 -50.79 -7.14
N PHE A 2 40.86 -50.22 -8.26
CA PHE A 2 40.33 -48.86 -8.31
C PHE A 2 39.23 -48.73 -9.37
N THR A 3 38.35 -47.75 -9.24
CA THR A 3 37.34 -47.42 -10.26
C THR A 3 37.81 -46.21 -11.06
N ALA A 4 37.63 -46.24 -12.38
CA ALA A 4 38.01 -45.15 -13.28
C ALA A 4 37.09 -45.08 -14.51
N GLN A 5 37.06 -43.91 -15.15
CA GLN A 5 36.60 -43.81 -16.54
C GLN A 5 37.78 -44.03 -17.48
N ILE A 6 37.52 -44.67 -18.63
CA ILE A 6 38.47 -44.76 -19.74
C ILE A 6 38.00 -43.74 -20.78
N LEU A 7 38.81 -42.72 -21.04
CA LEU A 7 38.46 -41.61 -21.92
C LEU A 7 39.31 -41.63 -23.19
N ILE A 8 38.76 -41.15 -24.29
CA ILE A 8 39.48 -40.92 -25.55
C ILE A 8 38.98 -39.63 -26.18
N GLY A 9 39.88 -38.66 -26.35
CA GLY A 9 39.47 -37.28 -26.60
C GLY A 9 38.50 -36.78 -25.52
N ASP A 10 37.35 -36.26 -25.94
CA ASP A 10 36.26 -35.81 -25.07
C ASP A 10 35.17 -36.88 -24.85
N GLN A 11 35.38 -38.10 -25.35
CA GLN A 11 34.46 -39.22 -25.23
C GLN A 11 34.92 -40.19 -24.14
N ALA A 12 34.01 -41.03 -23.67
CA ALA A 12 34.24 -42.11 -22.73
C ALA A 12 33.98 -43.48 -23.39
N VAL A 13 34.84 -44.45 -23.11
CA VAL A 13 34.58 -45.85 -23.41
C VAL A 13 33.42 -46.32 -22.55
N SER A 14 32.37 -46.80 -23.21
CA SER A 14 31.09 -47.11 -22.60
C SER A 14 30.57 -48.46 -23.07
N LYS A 15 29.81 -49.12 -22.21
CA LYS A 15 29.01 -50.28 -22.58
C LYS A 15 27.91 -49.86 -23.56
N ASN A 16 27.72 -50.65 -24.61
CA ASN A 16 26.50 -50.66 -25.42
C ASN A 16 26.04 -52.10 -25.61
N GLU A 17 24.99 -52.51 -24.88
CA GLU A 17 24.54 -53.90 -24.80
C GLU A 17 25.68 -54.85 -24.37
N ASN A 18 26.08 -55.81 -25.22
CA ASN A 18 27.21 -56.72 -24.99
C ASN A 18 28.51 -56.23 -25.65
N ASN A 19 28.52 -55.01 -26.18
CA ASN A 19 29.62 -54.44 -26.94
C ASN A 19 30.24 -53.23 -26.23
N VAL A 20 31.38 -52.75 -26.73
CA VAL A 20 32.09 -51.58 -26.22
C VAL A 20 32.23 -50.53 -27.31
N VAL A 21 31.76 -49.32 -27.01
CA VAL A 21 31.76 -48.18 -27.93
C VAL A 21 32.32 -46.93 -27.22
N VAL A 22 32.56 -45.86 -27.96
CA VAL A 22 32.82 -44.53 -27.39
C VAL A 22 31.55 -43.70 -27.41
N LEU A 23 31.21 -43.05 -26.29
CA LEU A 23 30.05 -42.15 -26.14
C LEU A 23 30.48 -40.83 -25.51
N GLU A 24 29.62 -39.81 -25.56
CA GLU A 24 29.88 -38.54 -24.88
C GLU A 24 30.16 -38.79 -23.39
N LYS A 25 31.18 -38.10 -22.86
CA LYS A 25 31.57 -38.25 -21.45
C LYS A 25 30.39 -37.89 -20.55
N ASN A 26 29.97 -38.85 -19.75
CA ASN A 26 28.95 -38.74 -18.72
C ASN A 26 29.50 -39.29 -17.41
N GLU A 27 29.96 -38.39 -16.54
CA GLU A 27 30.45 -38.69 -15.18
C GLU A 27 29.36 -39.28 -14.26
N TYR A 28 28.14 -39.40 -14.77
CA TYR A 28 27.01 -39.91 -14.02
C TYR A 28 26.56 -41.31 -14.45
N SER A 29 27.05 -41.83 -15.57
CA SER A 29 26.58 -43.10 -16.10
C SER A 29 27.50 -44.26 -15.71
N THR A 30 26.97 -45.26 -14.98
CA THR A 30 27.77 -46.41 -14.49
C THR A 30 28.32 -47.29 -15.62
N ASP A 31 27.74 -47.20 -16.81
CA ASP A 31 28.20 -47.87 -18.04
C ASP A 31 29.53 -47.33 -18.58
N GLN A 32 29.95 -46.14 -18.13
CA GLN A 32 31.23 -45.50 -18.46
C GLN A 32 32.28 -45.64 -17.35
N TYR A 33 31.96 -46.34 -16.27
CA TYR A 33 32.89 -46.62 -15.17
C TYR A 33 33.34 -48.06 -15.19
N TRP A 34 34.63 -48.24 -14.89
CA TRP A 34 35.33 -49.51 -14.97
C TRP A 34 36.14 -49.74 -13.70
N GLU A 35 36.02 -50.93 -13.14
CA GLU A 35 36.81 -51.39 -12.00
C GLU A 35 38.05 -52.13 -12.49
N PHE A 36 39.21 -51.56 -12.20
CA PHE A 36 40.52 -52.12 -12.50
C PHE A 36 40.96 -53.00 -11.34
N ILE A 37 40.94 -54.31 -11.57
CA ILE A 37 41.33 -55.33 -10.61
C ILE A 37 42.71 -55.84 -11.03
N PRO A 38 43.77 -55.58 -10.25
CA PRO A 38 45.09 -56.09 -10.60
C PRO A 38 45.07 -57.62 -10.61
N VAL A 39 45.75 -58.21 -11.59
CA VAL A 39 46.10 -59.63 -11.65
C VAL A 39 47.63 -59.75 -11.74
N ASP A 40 48.15 -60.97 -11.79
CA ASP A 40 49.59 -61.21 -11.79
C ASP A 40 50.31 -60.57 -13.01
N ASN A 41 51.62 -60.32 -12.86
CA ASN A 41 52.51 -59.84 -13.93
C ASN A 41 52.13 -58.49 -14.56
N GLY A 42 51.49 -57.60 -13.79
CA GLY A 42 51.21 -56.22 -14.20
C GLY A 42 50.02 -56.05 -15.14
N TYR A 43 49.13 -57.04 -15.21
CA TYR A 43 47.87 -56.95 -15.94
C TYR A 43 46.72 -56.54 -15.00
N TYR A 44 45.64 -56.07 -15.60
CA TYR A 44 44.38 -55.77 -14.94
C TYR A 44 43.25 -56.52 -15.62
N LYS A 45 42.32 -57.03 -14.81
CA LYS A 45 40.96 -57.29 -15.26
C LYS A 45 40.16 -56.00 -15.14
N ILE A 46 39.46 -55.60 -16.19
CA ILE A 46 38.72 -54.34 -16.27
C ILE A 46 37.22 -54.67 -16.33
N ILE A 47 36.48 -54.38 -15.25
CA ILE A 47 35.08 -54.77 -15.09
C ILE A 47 34.16 -53.56 -15.24
N ASN A 48 33.16 -53.62 -16.11
CA ASN A 48 32.19 -52.53 -16.24
C ASN A 48 31.28 -52.45 -15.00
N LYS A 49 31.13 -51.26 -14.41
CA LYS A 49 30.34 -51.09 -13.17
C LYS A 49 28.83 -51.21 -13.38
N SER A 50 28.32 -51.10 -14.61
CA SER A 50 26.87 -51.19 -14.85
C SER A 50 26.33 -52.61 -14.85
N ASN A 51 27.12 -53.60 -15.26
CA ASN A 51 26.67 -54.99 -15.42
C ASN A 51 27.65 -56.05 -14.86
N GLY A 52 28.83 -55.65 -14.39
CA GLY A 52 29.82 -56.57 -13.80
C GLY A 52 30.57 -57.43 -14.81
N GLN A 53 30.43 -57.20 -16.12
CA GLN A 53 31.12 -57.97 -17.16
C GLN A 53 32.53 -57.41 -17.44
N ALA A 54 33.43 -58.29 -17.89
CA ALA A 54 34.81 -57.96 -18.18
C ALA A 54 34.96 -57.38 -19.59
N LEU A 55 35.88 -56.43 -19.73
CA LEU A 55 36.39 -55.98 -21.02
C LEU A 55 37.15 -57.14 -21.68
N ASP A 56 36.70 -57.57 -22.85
CA ASP A 56 37.10 -58.83 -23.47
C ASP A 56 37.44 -58.64 -24.96
N VAL A 57 38.40 -59.40 -25.46
CA VAL A 57 38.66 -59.51 -26.91
C VAL A 57 37.91 -60.70 -27.45
N SER A 58 36.93 -60.45 -28.33
CA SER A 58 36.05 -61.49 -28.88
C SER A 58 36.83 -62.65 -29.50
N GLY A 59 36.66 -63.85 -28.92
CA GLY A 59 37.32 -65.08 -29.37
C GLY A 59 38.84 -65.12 -29.13
N ALA A 60 39.39 -64.20 -28.33
CA ALA A 60 40.83 -64.04 -28.11
C ALA A 60 41.64 -63.87 -29.41
N LEU A 61 41.03 -63.33 -30.46
CA LEU A 61 41.63 -63.26 -31.81
C LEU A 61 42.70 -62.18 -31.91
N ASP A 62 43.95 -62.56 -32.19
CA ASP A 62 45.06 -61.62 -32.45
C ASP A 62 45.11 -61.19 -33.93
N LYS A 63 44.13 -60.40 -34.38
CA LYS A 63 44.06 -59.81 -35.73
C LYS A 63 43.50 -58.38 -35.69
N ASN A 64 43.78 -57.58 -36.71
CA ASN A 64 43.20 -56.25 -36.83
C ASN A 64 41.68 -56.36 -37.01
N GLY A 65 40.93 -55.53 -36.30
CA GLY A 65 39.47 -55.55 -36.31
C GLY A 65 38.82 -56.58 -35.39
N SER A 66 39.59 -57.31 -34.58
CA SER A 66 39.00 -58.13 -33.51
C SER A 66 38.20 -57.25 -32.57
N ASN A 67 36.94 -57.61 -32.32
CA ASN A 67 36.04 -56.78 -31.51
C ASN A 67 36.45 -56.74 -30.04
N VAL A 68 36.38 -55.56 -29.42
CA VAL A 68 36.44 -55.41 -27.96
C VAL A 68 35.01 -55.37 -27.45
N GLN A 69 34.66 -56.33 -26.60
CA GLN A 69 33.29 -56.58 -26.15
C GLN A 69 33.20 -56.66 -24.63
N LEU A 70 31.99 -56.89 -24.13
CA LEU A 70 31.73 -57.29 -22.75
C LEU A 70 31.42 -58.77 -22.70
N TYR A 71 32.09 -59.48 -21.81
CA TYR A 71 31.85 -60.90 -21.62
C TYR A 71 31.88 -61.27 -20.14
N ASN A 72 31.25 -62.39 -19.79
CA ASN A 72 31.33 -62.91 -18.43
C ASN A 72 32.79 -63.19 -18.09
N ASP A 73 33.17 -62.83 -16.87
CA ASP A 73 34.53 -63.04 -16.38
C ASP A 73 34.87 -64.54 -16.41
N ASN A 74 35.88 -64.89 -17.21
CA ASN A 74 36.32 -66.27 -17.45
C ASN A 74 37.83 -66.45 -17.21
N GLY A 75 38.52 -65.39 -16.78
CA GLY A 75 39.95 -65.41 -16.44
C GLY A 75 40.92 -65.60 -17.61
N THR A 76 40.44 -65.65 -18.86
CA THR A 76 41.29 -65.90 -20.03
C THR A 76 42.21 -64.71 -20.35
N LYS A 77 43.23 -64.94 -21.18
CA LYS A 77 44.13 -63.87 -21.68
C LYS A 77 43.41 -62.76 -22.46
N ALA A 78 42.19 -63.02 -22.96
CA ALA A 78 41.37 -62.01 -23.64
C ALA A 78 40.82 -60.93 -22.70
N GLN A 79 40.81 -61.18 -21.38
CA GLN A 79 40.25 -60.29 -20.35
C GLN A 79 41.32 -59.65 -19.45
N GLN A 80 42.59 -59.88 -19.77
CA GLN A 80 43.74 -59.36 -19.04
C GLN A 80 44.38 -58.25 -19.85
N TRP A 81 44.39 -57.04 -19.32
CA TRP A 81 44.82 -55.83 -20.02
C TRP A 81 45.99 -55.17 -19.30
N ARG A 82 47.05 -54.86 -20.03
CA ARG A 82 48.18 -54.08 -19.55
C ARG A 82 48.05 -52.64 -20.03
N LEU A 83 48.24 -51.69 -19.13
CA LEU A 83 48.21 -50.27 -19.44
C LEU A 83 49.65 -49.82 -19.72
N LEU A 84 49.92 -49.41 -20.95
CA LEU A 84 51.23 -48.90 -21.38
C LEU A 84 51.19 -47.37 -21.35
N LEU A 85 51.91 -46.75 -20.41
CA LEU A 85 51.92 -45.30 -20.22
C LEU A 85 52.68 -44.60 -21.36
N ASN A 86 52.02 -43.61 -21.98
CA ASN A 86 52.59 -42.74 -22.99
C ASN A 86 53.19 -41.48 -22.38
N THR A 87 54.05 -40.79 -23.14
CA THR A 87 54.72 -39.56 -22.70
C THR A 87 53.76 -38.39 -22.43
N ASP A 88 52.57 -38.41 -23.04
CA ASP A 88 51.51 -37.41 -22.84
C ASP A 88 50.57 -37.73 -21.66
N GLY A 89 50.85 -38.80 -20.91
CA GLY A 89 50.04 -39.26 -19.78
C GLY A 89 48.80 -40.08 -20.17
N SER A 90 48.60 -40.39 -21.45
CA SER A 90 47.62 -41.39 -21.91
C SER A 90 48.18 -42.82 -21.81
N TYR A 91 47.36 -43.80 -22.14
CA TYR A 91 47.68 -45.22 -22.10
C TYR A 91 47.24 -45.91 -23.38
N ASN A 92 48.10 -46.78 -23.92
CA ASN A 92 47.65 -47.85 -24.80
C ASN A 92 47.23 -49.05 -23.94
N LEU A 93 46.00 -49.54 -24.13
CA LEU A 93 45.49 -50.73 -23.43
C LEU A 93 45.78 -51.97 -24.29
N LYS A 94 46.71 -52.82 -23.84
CA LYS A 94 47.15 -54.03 -24.56
C LYS A 94 46.61 -55.30 -23.90
N PRO A 95 45.84 -56.15 -24.59
CA PRO A 95 45.36 -57.40 -24.02
C PRO A 95 46.47 -58.48 -24.03
N ALA A 96 46.43 -59.39 -23.06
CA ALA A 96 47.42 -60.48 -22.92
C ALA A 96 47.34 -61.52 -24.04
N CYS A 97 46.24 -61.57 -24.80
CA CYS A 97 46.09 -62.45 -25.96
C CYS A 97 46.77 -61.92 -27.23
N SER A 98 47.33 -60.71 -27.21
CA SER A 98 47.91 -60.04 -28.38
C SER A 98 49.37 -59.65 -28.16
N ASN A 99 50.22 -59.92 -29.16
CA ASN A 99 51.63 -59.52 -29.12
C ASN A 99 51.89 -58.16 -29.77
N ALA A 100 51.03 -57.69 -30.68
CA ALA A 100 51.31 -56.51 -31.52
C ALA A 100 50.17 -55.47 -31.59
N ARG A 101 49.00 -55.77 -31.00
CA ARG A 101 47.78 -54.96 -31.12
C ARG A 101 47.32 -54.40 -29.79
N VAL A 102 46.71 -53.22 -29.84
CA VAL A 102 46.18 -52.46 -28.72
C VAL A 102 44.72 -52.10 -28.98
N MET A 103 44.00 -51.67 -27.93
CA MET A 103 42.66 -51.12 -28.03
C MET A 103 42.65 -49.89 -28.95
N ASP A 104 41.63 -49.78 -29.80
CA ASP A 104 41.55 -48.82 -30.89
C ASP A 104 40.09 -48.44 -31.17
N VAL A 105 39.83 -47.18 -31.52
CA VAL A 105 38.51 -46.72 -31.98
C VAL A 105 38.41 -46.88 -33.49
N VAL A 106 37.41 -47.65 -33.95
CA VAL A 106 37.24 -48.00 -35.38
C VAL A 106 37.31 -46.77 -36.29
N GLY A 107 38.20 -46.81 -37.28
CA GLY A 107 38.38 -45.75 -38.28
C GLY A 107 39.03 -44.47 -37.73
N GLY A 108 39.43 -44.43 -36.46
CA GLY A 108 39.95 -43.23 -35.82
C GLY A 108 38.89 -42.17 -35.49
N GLU A 109 37.60 -42.54 -35.55
CA GLU A 109 36.45 -41.66 -35.38
C GLU A 109 36.17 -41.33 -33.89
N ILE A 110 37.20 -40.84 -33.18
CA ILE A 110 37.20 -40.66 -31.71
C ILE A 110 36.15 -39.67 -31.17
N ASN A 111 35.58 -38.81 -32.03
CA ASN A 111 34.57 -37.83 -31.64
C ASN A 111 33.14 -38.23 -32.07
N LYS A 112 32.98 -39.39 -32.72
CA LYS A 112 31.68 -39.87 -33.18
C LYS A 112 31.09 -40.83 -32.14
N SER A 113 30.12 -40.32 -31.37
CA SER A 113 29.38 -41.10 -30.38
C SER A 113 28.75 -42.35 -31.03
N GLY A 114 28.91 -43.49 -30.36
CA GLY A 114 28.47 -44.82 -30.79
C GLY A 114 29.52 -45.60 -31.60
N THR A 115 30.69 -45.03 -31.87
CA THR A 115 31.75 -45.73 -32.63
C THR A 115 32.30 -46.91 -31.85
N ASN A 116 32.46 -48.04 -32.53
CA ASN A 116 32.92 -49.30 -31.95
C ASN A 116 34.39 -49.25 -31.51
N VAL A 117 34.73 -50.07 -30.52
CA VAL A 117 36.11 -50.33 -30.08
C VAL A 117 36.58 -51.70 -30.55
N GLN A 118 37.81 -51.76 -31.05
CA GLN A 118 38.44 -52.96 -31.62
C GLN A 118 39.89 -53.12 -31.14
N LEU A 119 40.53 -54.23 -31.52
CA LEU A 119 41.98 -54.32 -31.55
C LEU A 119 42.52 -53.92 -32.92
N TYR A 120 43.61 -53.16 -32.90
CA TYR A 120 44.34 -52.82 -34.11
C TYR A 120 45.84 -52.79 -33.86
N GLN A 121 46.62 -52.99 -34.92
CA GLN A 121 48.08 -52.85 -34.89
C GLN A 121 48.44 -51.52 -34.24
N ASP A 122 49.37 -51.55 -33.29
CA ASP A 122 49.89 -50.32 -32.69
C ASP A 122 50.49 -49.45 -33.79
N ASN A 123 49.86 -48.28 -33.99
CA ASN A 123 50.17 -47.36 -35.08
C ASN A 123 50.37 -45.92 -34.59
N ASN A 124 50.46 -45.74 -33.26
CA ASN A 124 50.73 -44.46 -32.60
C ASN A 124 49.75 -43.33 -32.99
N THR A 125 48.49 -43.67 -33.28
CA THR A 125 47.43 -42.68 -33.56
C THR A 125 46.66 -42.30 -32.29
N LYS A 126 45.99 -41.14 -32.31
CA LYS A 126 45.12 -40.70 -31.20
C LYS A 126 43.97 -41.67 -30.90
N ALA A 127 43.62 -42.54 -31.85
CA ALA A 127 42.60 -43.57 -31.70
C ALA A 127 42.97 -44.66 -30.68
N GLN A 128 44.24 -44.70 -30.25
CA GLN A 128 44.79 -45.72 -29.36
C GLN A 128 45.26 -45.15 -28.01
N ASN A 129 45.14 -43.82 -27.81
CA ASN A 129 45.68 -43.10 -26.66
C ASN A 129 44.57 -42.77 -25.64
N PHE A 130 44.31 -43.69 -24.71
CA PHE A 130 43.22 -43.57 -23.73
C PHE A 130 43.70 -42.95 -22.41
N LYS A 131 42.89 -42.10 -21.78
CA LYS A 131 43.16 -41.61 -20.42
C LYS A 131 42.36 -42.42 -19.41
N VAL A 132 43.04 -42.97 -18.40
CA VAL A 132 42.39 -43.63 -17.27
C VAL A 132 42.26 -42.62 -16.13
N VAL A 133 41.03 -42.16 -15.88
CA VAL A 133 40.75 -41.13 -14.88
C VAL A 133 40.10 -41.79 -13.67
N VAL A 134 40.87 -41.97 -12.61
CA VAL A 134 40.38 -42.52 -11.34
C VAL A 134 39.25 -41.65 -10.82
N SER A 135 38.07 -42.24 -10.67
CA SER A 135 36.83 -41.56 -10.28
C SER A 135 35.80 -42.58 -9.84
N HIS A 136 34.89 -42.18 -8.94
CA HIS A 136 33.79 -43.01 -8.48
C HIS A 136 32.50 -42.60 -9.20
N SER A 137 31.64 -43.56 -9.54
CA SER A 137 30.29 -43.24 -10.04
C SER A 137 29.53 -42.46 -8.96
N VAL A 138 28.97 -41.31 -9.33
CA VAL A 138 27.98 -40.49 -8.61
C VAL A 138 27.86 -40.75 -7.11
N GLN A 139 28.58 -40.00 -6.29
CA GLN A 139 28.24 -39.88 -4.87
C GLN A 139 27.20 -38.77 -4.68
N SER A 140 26.00 -39.14 -4.23
CA SER A 140 25.10 -38.16 -3.62
C SER A 140 25.82 -37.51 -2.45
N SER A 141 25.59 -36.22 -2.23
CA SER A 141 26.01 -35.59 -0.99
C SER A 141 25.25 -36.23 0.18
N ASP A 142 25.96 -36.85 1.13
CA ASP A 142 25.37 -37.27 2.41
C ASP A 142 25.21 -36.04 3.30
N LEU A 143 23.99 -35.52 3.35
CA LEU A 143 23.57 -34.40 4.18
C LEU A 143 22.80 -34.88 5.43
N GLY A 144 22.77 -36.19 5.71
CA GLY A 144 21.93 -36.82 6.72
C GLY A 144 20.43 -36.72 6.41
N ASN A 145 19.58 -36.99 7.40
CA ASN A 145 18.14 -36.78 7.32
C ASN A 145 17.78 -35.34 7.67
N PHE A 146 16.89 -34.71 6.90
CA PHE A 146 16.48 -33.34 7.14
C PHE A 146 15.12 -33.03 6.49
N THR A 147 14.51 -31.92 6.90
CA THR A 147 13.35 -31.34 6.24
C THR A 147 13.79 -30.05 5.56
N ALA A 148 13.40 -29.82 4.31
CA ALA A 148 13.83 -28.65 3.55
C ALA A 148 12.83 -28.24 2.47
N ARG A 149 13.04 -27.03 1.93
CA ARG A 149 12.47 -26.60 0.66
C ARG A 149 13.51 -26.75 -0.45
N LEU A 150 13.07 -27.19 -1.61
CA LEU A 150 13.88 -27.17 -2.84
C LEU A 150 13.53 -25.91 -3.62
N THR A 151 14.52 -25.05 -3.90
CA THR A 151 14.28 -23.76 -4.54
C THR A 151 15.11 -23.57 -5.80
N SER A 152 14.55 -22.88 -6.79
CA SER A 152 15.24 -22.50 -8.02
C SER A 152 14.66 -21.19 -8.54
N ASN A 153 15.51 -20.22 -8.87
CA ASN A 153 15.11 -18.91 -9.38
C ASN A 153 14.00 -18.21 -8.55
N ASN A 154 14.14 -18.18 -7.22
CA ASN A 154 13.16 -17.64 -6.25
C ASN A 154 11.77 -18.33 -6.25
N ARG A 155 11.66 -19.55 -6.82
CA ARG A 155 10.51 -20.44 -6.67
C ARG A 155 10.85 -21.65 -5.84
N ALA A 156 9.82 -22.27 -5.27
CA ALA A 156 9.94 -23.51 -4.54
C ALA A 156 9.24 -24.65 -5.30
N LEU A 157 9.83 -25.84 -5.24
CA LEU A 157 9.16 -27.08 -5.61
C LEU A 157 7.92 -27.26 -4.71
N SER A 158 6.78 -27.43 -5.34
CA SER A 158 5.46 -27.53 -4.74
C SER A 158 4.70 -28.68 -5.39
N ILE A 159 3.49 -28.95 -4.89
CA ILE A 159 2.57 -29.90 -5.50
C ILE A 159 1.26 -29.19 -5.89
N ASP A 160 0.75 -29.50 -7.08
CA ASP A 160 -0.60 -29.20 -7.52
C ASP A 160 -1.34 -30.53 -7.73
N GLY A 161 -2.20 -30.88 -6.76
CA GLY A 161 -2.70 -32.25 -6.61
C GLY A 161 -1.55 -33.23 -6.36
N SER A 162 -1.32 -34.15 -7.30
CA SER A 162 -0.16 -35.05 -7.30
C SER A 162 0.99 -34.55 -8.18
N ASN A 163 0.81 -33.51 -8.98
CA ASN A 163 1.83 -33.06 -9.92
C ASN A 163 2.90 -32.19 -9.25
N ALA A 164 4.18 -32.37 -9.59
CA ALA A 164 5.23 -31.51 -9.08
C ALA A 164 5.37 -30.27 -9.98
N VAL A 165 5.30 -29.09 -9.35
CA VAL A 165 5.34 -27.80 -10.04
C VAL A 165 6.24 -26.83 -9.30
N VAL A 166 6.64 -25.74 -9.94
CA VAL A 166 7.26 -24.59 -9.25
C VAL A 166 6.23 -23.51 -8.96
N GLN A 167 6.20 -23.05 -7.72
CA GLN A 167 5.32 -21.99 -7.25
C GLN A 167 6.14 -20.88 -6.59
N PRO A 168 5.61 -19.64 -6.48
CA PRO A 168 6.20 -18.64 -5.59
C PRO A 168 6.43 -19.24 -4.20
N ARG A 169 7.62 -19.04 -3.63
CA ARG A 169 7.95 -19.64 -2.34
C ARG A 169 7.06 -19.07 -1.25
N LYS A 170 6.61 -19.95 -0.36
CA LYS A 170 5.48 -19.76 0.53
C LYS A 170 5.66 -20.60 1.80
N ILE A 171 5.07 -20.19 2.92
CA ILE A 171 4.94 -21.04 4.10
C ILE A 171 3.73 -21.94 3.85
N GLY A 172 4.00 -23.22 3.61
CA GLY A 172 2.99 -24.21 3.29
C GLY A 172 3.63 -25.59 3.20
N LYS A 173 2.98 -26.59 3.79
CA LYS A 173 3.48 -27.98 3.84
C LYS A 173 3.65 -28.58 2.44
N ASP A 174 2.96 -28.04 1.43
CA ASP A 174 3.06 -28.44 0.03
C ASP A 174 4.42 -28.11 -0.59
N GLN A 175 5.17 -27.18 -0.02
CA GLN A 175 6.52 -26.80 -0.48
C GLN A 175 7.65 -27.37 0.38
N VAL A 176 7.30 -28.16 1.39
CA VAL A 176 8.25 -28.69 2.38
C VAL A 176 8.40 -30.19 2.14
N TRP A 177 9.64 -30.66 2.16
CA TRP A 177 10.01 -32.00 1.79
C TRP A 177 10.91 -32.62 2.85
N ARG A 178 10.59 -33.85 3.25
CA ARG A 178 11.40 -34.67 4.15
C ARG A 178 12.35 -35.51 3.33
N PHE A 179 13.65 -35.39 3.61
CA PHE A 179 14.74 -36.11 2.99
C PHE A 179 15.23 -37.19 3.94
N VAL A 180 15.13 -38.44 3.51
CA VAL A 180 15.63 -39.60 4.25
C VAL A 180 16.74 -40.26 3.45
N TYR A 181 17.95 -40.26 3.98
CA TYR A 181 19.13 -40.80 3.31
C TYR A 181 19.25 -42.30 3.52
N SER A 182 19.48 -43.05 2.43
CA SER A 182 19.78 -44.47 2.44
C SER A 182 21.26 -44.68 2.16
N ARG A 183 22.04 -45.04 3.20
CA ARG A 183 23.48 -45.34 3.06
C ARG A 183 23.76 -46.52 2.12
N GLY A 184 22.85 -47.48 2.04
CA GLY A 184 23.02 -48.68 1.19
C GLY A 184 22.92 -48.39 -0.30
N SER A 185 22.10 -47.41 -0.72
CA SER A 185 21.93 -47.03 -2.12
C SER A 185 22.59 -45.70 -2.49
N GLY A 186 23.04 -44.92 -1.50
CA GLY A 186 23.56 -43.57 -1.70
C GLY A 186 22.51 -42.58 -2.21
N THR A 187 21.23 -42.82 -1.93
CA THR A 187 20.10 -42.02 -2.45
C THR A 187 19.22 -41.49 -1.32
N TYR A 188 18.46 -40.44 -1.64
CA TYR A 188 17.38 -39.91 -0.81
C TYR A 188 16.02 -40.43 -1.25
N THR A 189 15.18 -40.76 -0.27
CA THR A 189 13.72 -40.71 -0.44
C THR A 189 13.25 -39.31 -0.05
N ILE A 190 12.55 -38.64 -0.95
CA ILE A 190 12.08 -37.26 -0.76
C ILE A 190 10.56 -37.28 -0.66
N THR A 191 10.00 -36.90 0.48
CA THR A 191 8.57 -37.03 0.78
C THR A 191 7.94 -35.66 1.02
N ASN A 192 6.84 -35.34 0.33
CA ASN A 192 6.15 -34.07 0.57
C ASN A 192 5.46 -34.08 1.94
N VAL A 193 5.59 -32.99 2.70
CA VAL A 193 5.04 -32.90 4.06
C VAL A 193 3.51 -32.70 4.06
N LEU A 194 2.91 -32.13 3.02
CA LEU A 194 1.46 -31.96 2.95
C LEU A 194 0.73 -33.29 2.75
N ASN A 195 1.16 -34.08 1.76
CA ASN A 195 0.42 -35.29 1.35
C ASN A 195 1.11 -36.61 1.75
N GLY A 196 2.31 -36.57 2.32
CA GLY A 196 3.05 -37.75 2.78
C GLY A 196 3.54 -38.68 1.67
N LYS A 197 3.47 -38.27 0.40
CA LYS A 197 3.85 -39.08 -0.77
C LYS A 197 5.27 -38.76 -1.25
N CYS A 198 5.92 -39.74 -1.87
CA CYS A 198 7.29 -39.63 -2.37
C CYS A 198 7.32 -38.89 -3.70
N LEU A 199 8.35 -38.08 -3.91
CA LEU A 199 8.70 -37.49 -5.19
C LEU A 199 9.10 -38.60 -6.16
N ASP A 200 8.43 -38.65 -7.32
CA ASP A 200 8.34 -39.82 -8.17
C ASP A 200 8.43 -39.41 -9.66
N VAL A 201 9.19 -40.15 -10.46
CA VAL A 201 9.12 -40.04 -11.92
C VAL A 201 7.94 -40.86 -12.42
N SER A 202 6.95 -40.19 -13.00
CA SER A 202 5.68 -40.80 -13.40
C SER A 202 5.88 -41.99 -14.34
N GLY A 203 5.33 -43.14 -13.94
CA GLY A 203 5.46 -44.41 -14.65
C GLY A 203 6.88 -44.99 -14.70
N GLY A 204 7.82 -44.45 -13.92
CA GLY A 204 9.24 -44.80 -14.01
C GLY A 204 9.86 -44.53 -15.38
N ALA A 205 9.30 -43.58 -16.14
CA ALA A 205 9.71 -43.35 -17.52
C ALA A 205 11.07 -42.61 -17.60
N ASP A 206 12.05 -43.22 -18.25
CA ASP A 206 13.37 -42.62 -18.46
C ASP A 206 13.46 -41.94 -19.84
N ARG A 207 12.75 -40.82 -20.00
CA ARG A 207 12.72 -40.00 -21.23
C ARG A 207 12.57 -38.50 -20.93
N ASN A 208 12.97 -37.65 -21.86
CA ASN A 208 12.76 -36.21 -21.73
C ASN A 208 11.27 -35.87 -21.67
N GLY A 209 10.91 -34.96 -20.75
CA GLY A 209 9.54 -34.57 -20.50
C GLY A 209 8.74 -35.58 -19.66
N ALA A 210 9.35 -36.68 -19.18
CA ALA A 210 8.67 -37.55 -18.22
C ALA A 210 8.29 -36.75 -16.98
N ASN A 211 7.02 -36.84 -16.57
CA ASN A 211 6.50 -35.98 -15.53
C ASN A 211 7.07 -36.33 -14.15
N ILE A 212 7.37 -35.34 -13.33
CA ILE A 212 7.68 -35.55 -11.91
C ILE A 212 6.42 -35.28 -11.10
N GLN A 213 6.09 -36.19 -10.20
CA GLN A 213 4.87 -36.19 -9.43
C GLN A 213 5.14 -36.59 -7.97
N THR A 214 4.09 -36.66 -7.16
CA THR A 214 4.10 -37.35 -5.88
C THR A 214 3.24 -38.61 -5.97
N TYR A 215 3.80 -39.73 -5.51
CA TYR A 215 3.15 -41.03 -5.56
C TYR A 215 3.32 -41.79 -4.25
N ALA A 216 2.45 -42.77 -3.99
CA ALA A 216 2.58 -43.62 -2.82
C ALA A 216 3.96 -44.32 -2.83
N ALA A 217 4.58 -44.44 -1.66
CA ALA A 217 5.89 -45.08 -1.54
C ALA A 217 5.83 -46.51 -2.09
N ASN A 218 6.68 -46.82 -3.06
CA ASN A 218 6.72 -48.13 -3.74
C ASN A 218 8.14 -48.71 -3.88
N ASN A 219 9.14 -48.06 -3.28
CA ASN A 219 10.54 -48.49 -3.25
C ASN A 219 11.24 -48.64 -4.61
N THR A 220 10.66 -48.14 -5.70
CA THR A 220 11.26 -48.19 -7.04
C THR A 220 12.38 -47.16 -7.20
N ASN A 221 13.23 -47.33 -8.22
CA ASN A 221 14.28 -46.36 -8.57
C ASN A 221 13.70 -45.01 -9.05
N ALA A 222 12.41 -44.93 -9.38
CA ALA A 222 11.72 -43.69 -9.72
C ALA A 222 11.51 -42.75 -8.51
N GLN A 223 11.62 -43.27 -7.28
CA GLN A 223 11.41 -42.53 -6.02
C GLN A 223 12.69 -42.29 -5.23
N ARG A 224 13.83 -42.71 -5.77
CA ARG A 224 15.15 -42.59 -5.14
C ARG A 224 15.94 -41.54 -5.89
N TRP A 225 16.51 -40.57 -5.18
CA TRP A 225 17.13 -39.40 -5.78
C TRP A 225 18.56 -39.23 -5.29
N TYR A 226 19.50 -39.08 -6.21
CA TYR A 226 20.85 -38.62 -5.90
C TYR A 226 20.85 -37.09 -5.84
N LEU A 227 21.45 -36.52 -4.79
CA LEU A 227 21.68 -35.08 -4.65
C LEU A 227 23.11 -34.74 -5.07
N LEU A 228 23.27 -34.21 -6.28
CA LEU A 228 24.58 -33.97 -6.88
C LEU A 228 24.98 -32.52 -6.68
N LYS A 229 25.89 -32.26 -5.75
CA LYS A 229 26.33 -30.90 -5.44
C LYS A 229 27.12 -30.30 -6.60
N HIS A 230 26.77 -29.08 -6.96
CA HIS A 230 27.48 -28.25 -7.92
C HIS A 230 28.41 -27.25 -7.19
N GLY A 231 29.41 -26.71 -7.89
CA GLY A 231 30.40 -25.79 -7.32
C GLY A 231 29.83 -24.48 -6.76
N ASP A 232 28.65 -24.05 -7.23
CA ASP A 232 27.90 -22.90 -6.71
C ASP A 232 27.05 -23.22 -5.46
N GLY A 233 27.10 -24.46 -4.95
CA GLY A 233 26.35 -24.91 -3.79
C GLY A 233 24.93 -25.40 -4.08
N SER A 234 24.44 -25.29 -5.32
CA SER A 234 23.17 -25.90 -5.75
C SER A 234 23.31 -27.40 -6.01
N TYR A 235 22.20 -28.09 -6.25
CA TYR A 235 22.14 -29.53 -6.46
C TYR A 235 21.35 -29.88 -7.73
N TYR A 236 21.81 -30.91 -8.44
CA TYR A 236 20.98 -31.67 -9.37
C TYR A 236 20.28 -32.80 -8.61
N LEU A 237 18.97 -32.97 -8.85
CA LEU A 237 18.20 -34.07 -8.29
C LEU A 237 18.01 -35.12 -9.38
N ARG A 238 18.89 -36.10 -9.39
CA ARG A 238 18.89 -37.16 -10.39
C ARG A 238 18.15 -38.39 -9.87
N PRO A 239 17.06 -38.86 -10.51
CA PRO A 239 16.40 -40.07 -10.05
C PRO A 239 17.29 -41.28 -10.35
N ALA A 240 17.26 -42.29 -9.48
CA ALA A 240 18.10 -43.49 -9.62
C ALA A 240 17.74 -44.34 -10.83
N ILE A 241 16.57 -44.10 -11.44
CA ILE A 241 16.16 -44.74 -12.69
C ILE A 241 16.86 -44.17 -13.93
N SER A 242 17.54 -43.02 -13.81
CA SER A 242 18.17 -42.35 -14.95
C SER A 242 19.67 -42.13 -14.78
N GLY A 243 20.44 -42.55 -15.78
CA GLY A 243 21.90 -42.31 -15.86
C GLY A 243 22.26 -40.92 -16.40
N SER A 244 21.38 -40.28 -17.15
CA SER A 244 21.69 -39.09 -17.96
C SER A 244 20.68 -37.94 -17.86
N ARG A 245 19.58 -38.11 -17.11
CA ARG A 245 18.54 -37.08 -16.96
C ARG A 245 18.34 -36.70 -15.50
N THR A 246 17.97 -35.45 -15.25
CA THR A 246 17.75 -34.88 -13.91
C THR A 246 16.43 -34.13 -13.85
N MET A 247 15.98 -33.82 -12.65
CA MET A 247 14.87 -32.90 -12.41
C MET A 247 15.12 -31.56 -13.12
N ASP A 248 14.10 -31.08 -13.82
CA ASP A 248 14.14 -29.94 -14.73
C ASP A 248 12.83 -29.15 -14.63
N ILE A 249 12.94 -27.82 -14.55
CA ILE A 249 11.79 -26.92 -14.67
C ILE A 249 11.49 -26.73 -16.16
N SER A 250 10.33 -27.20 -16.61
CA SER A 250 10.00 -27.27 -18.04
C SER A 250 10.17 -25.92 -18.74
N GLY A 251 10.99 -25.90 -19.80
CA GLY A 251 11.31 -24.71 -20.58
C GLY A 251 12.02 -23.59 -19.82
N ASN A 252 12.62 -23.88 -18.66
CA ASN A 252 13.11 -22.88 -17.71
C ASN A 252 12.03 -21.85 -17.32
N GLY A 253 10.77 -22.29 -17.32
CA GLY A 253 9.61 -21.43 -17.18
C GLY A 253 9.55 -20.72 -15.84
N SER A 254 9.17 -19.44 -15.89
CA SER A 254 9.12 -18.57 -14.73
C SER A 254 7.70 -18.30 -14.19
N LYS A 255 6.71 -19.07 -14.62
CA LYS A 255 5.32 -18.88 -14.19
C LYS A 255 4.99 -19.80 -13.02
N ALA A 256 4.13 -19.32 -12.12
CA ALA A 256 3.53 -20.15 -11.08
C ALA A 256 2.80 -21.35 -11.73
N GLY A 257 3.02 -22.55 -11.21
CA GLY A 257 2.47 -23.78 -11.77
C GLY A 257 3.26 -24.36 -12.96
N THR A 258 4.42 -23.79 -13.32
CA THR A 258 5.28 -24.41 -14.35
C THR A 258 5.65 -25.83 -13.93
N ASN A 259 5.51 -26.77 -14.87
CA ASN A 259 5.71 -28.19 -14.63
C ASN A 259 7.18 -28.53 -14.29
N VAL A 260 7.36 -29.54 -13.44
CA VAL A 260 8.67 -30.15 -13.18
C VAL A 260 8.72 -31.52 -13.86
N GLN A 261 9.78 -31.75 -14.62
CA GLN A 261 9.92 -32.90 -15.51
C GLN A 261 11.33 -33.51 -15.40
N LEU A 262 11.51 -34.69 -15.98
CA LEU A 262 12.81 -35.29 -16.21
C LEU A 262 13.36 -34.81 -17.55
N TYR A 263 14.61 -34.36 -17.60
CA TYR A 263 15.25 -33.92 -18.84
C TYR A 263 16.74 -34.21 -18.88
N THR A 264 17.30 -34.41 -20.08
CA THR A 264 18.74 -34.64 -20.29
C THR A 264 19.54 -33.58 -19.57
N MET A 265 20.52 -34.02 -18.79
CA MET A 265 21.36 -33.11 -18.02
C MET A 265 22.10 -32.18 -18.98
N ASN A 266 21.72 -30.90 -18.94
CA ASN A 266 22.22 -29.86 -19.83
C ASN A 266 22.87 -28.70 -19.04
N LYS A 267 22.95 -28.84 -17.71
CA LYS A 267 23.58 -27.88 -16.77
C LYS A 267 22.93 -26.49 -16.76
N SER A 268 21.73 -26.35 -17.33
CA SER A 268 20.98 -25.09 -17.30
C SER A 268 20.48 -24.75 -15.89
N GLY A 269 20.08 -23.49 -15.69
CA GLY A 269 19.47 -23.04 -14.43
C GLY A 269 18.16 -23.78 -14.10
N ALA A 270 17.48 -24.36 -15.08
CA ALA A 270 16.25 -25.13 -14.89
C ALA A 270 16.47 -26.42 -14.10
N GLN A 271 17.71 -26.92 -14.04
CA GLN A 271 18.07 -28.19 -13.42
C GLN A 271 18.76 -28.02 -12.05
N LYS A 272 18.98 -26.77 -11.63
CA LYS A 272 19.68 -26.43 -10.40
C LYS A 272 18.70 -26.08 -9.29
N PHE A 273 18.80 -26.80 -8.17
CA PHE A 273 17.97 -26.57 -6.99
C PHE A 273 18.83 -26.34 -5.74
N SER A 274 18.51 -25.29 -4.99
CA SER A 274 19.06 -25.04 -3.66
C SER A 274 18.25 -25.79 -2.60
N ILE A 275 18.92 -26.23 -1.53
CA ILE A 275 18.30 -26.92 -0.40
C ILE A 275 18.28 -25.98 0.80
N GLU A 276 17.08 -25.60 1.25
CA GLU A 276 16.86 -24.71 2.39
C GLU A 276 16.29 -25.48 3.58
N LYS A 277 17.12 -25.83 4.57
CA LYS A 277 16.73 -26.62 5.75
C LYS A 277 15.66 -25.90 6.59
N CYS A 278 14.70 -26.67 7.09
CA CYS A 278 13.56 -26.22 7.91
C CYS A 278 13.62 -26.91 9.29
N ALA A 279 13.26 -26.18 10.35
CA ALA A 279 13.42 -26.65 11.75
C ALA A 279 12.36 -27.66 12.25
N SER A 280 11.24 -27.87 11.53
CA SER A 280 10.18 -28.82 11.90
C SER A 280 9.25 -29.18 10.71
N ASP A 281 8.33 -30.14 10.90
CA ASP A 281 7.24 -30.51 9.98
C ASP A 281 6.25 -29.36 9.65
N ASP A 282 6.49 -28.14 10.19
CA ASP A 282 5.67 -26.94 9.93
C ASP A 282 6.36 -25.90 9.02
N GLY A 283 7.56 -26.18 8.50
CA GLY A 283 8.13 -25.35 7.44
C GLY A 283 8.39 -23.88 7.82
N GLN A 284 8.82 -23.58 9.05
CA GLN A 284 9.26 -22.21 9.37
C GLN A 284 10.41 -21.77 8.45
N MET A 285 10.33 -20.52 8.00
CA MET A 285 11.38 -19.90 7.19
C MET A 285 12.54 -19.47 8.09
N GLU A 286 13.75 -19.39 7.53
CA GLU A 286 14.93 -18.94 8.28
C GLU A 286 14.75 -17.49 8.76
N SER A 287 14.91 -17.29 10.07
CA SER A 287 14.97 -15.95 10.66
C SER A 287 16.27 -15.26 10.25
N VAL A 288 16.19 -13.99 9.85
CA VAL A 288 17.35 -13.22 9.41
C VAL A 288 17.55 -11.98 10.27
N ASN A 289 18.81 -11.68 10.58
CA ASN A 289 19.21 -10.38 11.10
C ASN A 289 19.64 -9.49 9.92
N LEU A 290 18.86 -8.44 9.67
CA LEU A 290 19.08 -7.42 8.63
C LEU A 290 20.03 -6.29 9.08
N GLY A 291 20.68 -6.43 10.22
CA GLY A 291 21.43 -5.37 10.90
C GLY A 291 20.57 -4.60 11.89
N ASN A 292 21.20 -3.69 12.63
CA ASN A 292 20.54 -2.87 13.64
C ASN A 292 20.37 -1.43 13.16
N ASP A 293 19.35 -0.77 13.68
CA ASP A 293 19.16 0.68 13.67
C ASP A 293 19.12 1.35 12.28
N PHE A 294 18.34 0.77 11.37
CA PHE A 294 18.17 1.31 10.02
C PHE A 294 16.73 1.75 9.78
N THR A 295 16.54 2.68 8.83
CA THR A 295 15.22 3.08 8.34
C THR A 295 14.95 2.42 6.99
N ALA A 296 13.73 1.92 6.80
CA ALA A 296 13.31 1.29 5.55
C ALA A 296 11.84 1.59 5.25
N LYS A 297 11.46 1.46 3.98
CA LYS A 297 10.06 1.28 3.59
C LYS A 297 9.74 -0.21 3.48
N LEU A 298 8.50 -0.57 3.79
CA LEU A 298 7.97 -1.93 3.75
C LEU A 298 7.03 -2.08 2.56
N THR A 299 7.50 -2.62 1.44
CA THR A 299 6.69 -2.73 0.21
C THR A 299 6.04 -4.10 0.14
N ASN A 300 4.71 -4.19 0.14
CA ASN A 300 4.01 -5.46 -0.04
C ASN A 300 4.17 -5.98 -1.48
N ILE A 301 4.54 -7.24 -1.66
CA ILE A 301 4.84 -7.79 -2.99
C ILE A 301 3.60 -8.07 -3.85
N ASN A 302 2.41 -8.17 -3.26
CA ASN A 302 1.17 -8.36 -4.01
C ASN A 302 0.69 -7.07 -4.68
N SER A 303 0.72 -5.96 -3.94
CA SER A 303 0.18 -4.67 -4.40
C SER A 303 1.23 -3.69 -4.92
N GLY A 304 2.50 -3.87 -4.55
CA GLY A 304 3.57 -2.88 -4.78
C GLY A 304 3.44 -1.62 -3.92
N LYS A 305 2.47 -1.58 -2.99
CA LYS A 305 2.23 -0.47 -2.06
C LYS A 305 3.06 -0.63 -0.79
N VAL A 306 3.32 0.48 -0.11
CA VAL A 306 4.10 0.50 1.13
C VAL A 306 3.19 0.44 2.36
N VAL A 307 3.60 -0.26 3.42
CA VAL A 307 2.94 -0.17 4.72
C VAL A 307 3.25 1.18 5.33
N ALA A 308 2.21 1.88 5.76
CA ALA A 308 2.29 3.24 6.29
C ALA A 308 1.35 3.42 7.48
N GLU A 309 1.69 4.35 8.36
CA GLU A 309 0.78 4.78 9.42
C GLU A 309 -0.36 5.63 8.84
N SER A 310 -1.59 5.23 9.13
CA SER A 310 -2.79 5.99 8.82
C SER A 310 -3.15 6.98 9.94
N ALA A 311 -4.01 7.94 9.61
CA ALA A 311 -4.53 8.95 10.55
C ALA A 311 -5.22 8.37 11.81
N THR A 312 -5.69 7.11 11.77
CA THR A 312 -6.35 6.42 12.88
C THR A 312 -5.39 5.53 13.70
N SER A 313 -4.08 5.75 13.59
CA SER A 313 -3.04 4.92 14.21
C SER A 313 -3.16 3.43 13.86
N THR A 314 -3.54 3.13 12.62
CA THR A 314 -3.52 1.78 12.06
C THR A 314 -2.46 1.68 10.96
N ALA A 315 -1.83 0.51 10.82
CA ALA A 315 -0.98 0.25 9.67
C ALA A 315 -1.85 -0.11 8.46
N THR A 316 -1.63 0.58 7.34
CA THR A 316 -2.37 0.39 6.09
C THR A 316 -1.41 0.36 4.92
N GLN A 317 -1.76 -0.33 3.84
CA GLN A 317 -1.00 -0.19 2.60
C GLN A 317 -1.37 1.12 1.89
N GLN A 318 -0.36 1.81 1.38
CA GLN A 318 -0.50 3.08 0.69
C GLN A 318 0.40 3.18 -0.54
N THR A 319 -0.02 3.95 -1.53
CA THR A 319 0.83 4.31 -2.66
C THR A 319 2.05 5.07 -2.17
N TYR A 320 3.24 4.68 -2.61
CA TYR A 320 4.46 5.38 -2.23
C TYR A 320 4.45 6.79 -2.82
N ALA A 321 4.50 7.79 -1.93
CA ALA A 321 4.45 9.21 -2.28
C ALA A 321 5.76 9.94 -1.98
N GLY A 322 6.74 9.22 -1.40
CA GLY A 322 8.13 9.65 -1.22
C GLY A 322 8.34 10.89 -0.34
N GLY A 323 9.31 10.79 0.58
CA GLY A 323 9.58 11.88 1.52
C GLY A 323 8.44 12.14 2.51
N ILE A 324 7.52 11.20 2.73
CA ILE A 324 6.52 11.25 3.81
C ILE A 324 6.99 10.34 4.94
N SER A 325 7.18 10.88 6.14
CA SER A 325 7.73 10.10 7.27
C SER A 325 6.81 8.96 7.73
N GLN A 326 5.49 9.06 7.52
CA GLN A 326 4.54 7.98 7.84
C GLN A 326 4.76 6.68 7.04
N GLN A 327 5.46 6.73 5.91
CA GLN A 327 5.72 5.58 5.03
C GLN A 327 7.06 4.90 5.32
N PHE A 328 7.81 5.40 6.31
CA PHE A 328 9.12 4.88 6.70
C PHE A 328 9.09 4.33 8.13
N TRP A 329 9.86 3.27 8.35
CA TRP A 329 9.92 2.55 9.61
C TRP A 329 11.37 2.36 10.03
N ARG A 330 11.68 2.66 11.29
CA ARG A 330 12.96 2.41 11.93
C ARG A 330 12.94 1.02 12.56
N PHE A 331 13.95 0.22 12.22
CA PHE A 331 14.15 -1.14 12.68
C PHE A 331 15.25 -1.16 13.73
N THR A 332 14.90 -1.49 14.97
CA THR A 332 15.86 -1.65 16.08
C THR A 332 15.88 -3.10 16.51
N TYR A 333 17.04 -3.75 16.37
CA TYR A 333 17.23 -5.17 16.66
C TYR A 333 17.72 -5.37 18.10
N LYS A 334 17.04 -6.23 18.85
CA LYS A 334 17.43 -6.63 20.20
C LYS A 334 16.84 -8.01 20.53
N ASP A 335 17.63 -8.85 21.20
CA ASP A 335 17.21 -10.16 21.74
C ASP A 335 16.49 -11.06 20.71
N GLY A 336 17.03 -11.15 19.48
CA GLY A 336 16.48 -12.03 18.44
C GLY A 336 15.29 -11.47 17.66
N SER A 337 14.88 -10.22 17.92
CA SER A 337 13.70 -9.62 17.30
C SER A 337 13.89 -8.14 16.98
N TYR A 338 12.99 -7.58 16.16
CA TYR A 338 12.94 -6.16 15.82
C TYR A 338 11.78 -5.47 16.52
N THR A 339 12.06 -4.31 17.10
CA THR A 339 11.05 -3.27 17.29
C THR A 339 11.02 -2.41 16.04
N ILE A 340 9.85 -2.24 15.43
CA ILE A 340 9.67 -1.52 14.16
C ILE A 340 8.84 -0.27 14.45
N THR A 341 9.44 0.92 14.45
CA THR A 341 8.76 2.18 14.81
C THR A 341 8.53 3.07 13.61
N ASN A 342 7.36 3.70 13.53
CA ASN A 342 7.05 4.63 12.44
C ASN A 342 7.89 5.91 12.56
N ALA A 343 8.48 6.38 11.46
CA ALA A 343 9.37 7.54 11.48
C ALA A 343 8.63 8.88 11.72
N ALA A 344 7.31 8.96 11.55
CA ALA A 344 6.53 10.17 11.82
C ALA A 344 6.06 10.31 13.27
N SER A 345 5.63 9.20 13.88
CA SER A 345 5.03 9.20 15.22
C SER A 345 5.94 8.64 16.30
N GLY A 346 6.96 7.86 15.94
CA GLY A 346 7.80 7.11 16.87
C GLY A 346 7.09 5.89 17.49
N LYS A 347 5.85 5.61 17.12
CA LYS A 347 5.06 4.48 17.63
C LYS A 347 5.47 3.16 16.98
N ALA A 348 5.40 2.07 17.73
CA ALA A 348 5.74 0.73 17.28
C ALA A 348 4.62 0.09 16.45
N LEU A 349 4.99 -0.70 15.44
CA LEU A 349 4.12 -1.63 14.73
C LEU A 349 3.67 -2.72 15.72
N ASP A 350 2.37 -2.83 15.95
CA ASP A 350 1.80 -3.50 17.13
C ASP A 350 0.61 -4.40 16.74
N VAL A 351 0.60 -5.64 17.23
CA VAL A 351 -0.57 -6.51 17.15
C VAL A 351 -1.61 -6.01 18.14
N LYS A 352 -2.74 -5.47 17.65
CA LYS A 352 -3.75 -4.83 18.50
C LYS A 352 -4.22 -5.75 19.62
N GLY A 353 -3.96 -5.34 20.87
CA GLY A 353 -4.34 -6.07 22.07
C GLY A 353 -3.61 -7.40 22.27
N ALA A 354 -2.50 -7.64 21.53
CA ALA A 354 -1.78 -8.91 21.51
C ALA A 354 -2.65 -10.12 21.12
N ILE A 355 -3.75 -9.91 20.39
CA ILE A 355 -4.72 -10.96 20.06
C ILE A 355 -4.19 -11.84 18.92
N ASP A 356 -3.85 -13.10 19.21
CA ASP A 356 -3.44 -14.11 18.21
C ASP A 356 -4.63 -14.73 17.44
N LYS A 357 -5.26 -13.92 16.59
CA LYS A 357 -6.40 -14.32 15.76
C LYS A 357 -6.26 -13.77 14.33
N ASN A 358 -6.74 -14.54 13.35
CA ASN A 358 -6.87 -14.06 11.97
C ASN A 358 -7.72 -12.79 11.94
N GLY A 359 -7.21 -11.77 11.27
CA GLY A 359 -7.88 -10.48 11.12
C GLY A 359 -7.65 -9.51 12.28
N THR A 360 -6.84 -9.86 13.29
CA THR A 360 -6.41 -8.87 14.29
C THR A 360 -5.67 -7.73 13.59
N ILE A 361 -6.14 -6.50 13.73
CA ILE A 361 -5.54 -5.34 13.07
C ILE A 361 -4.13 -5.08 13.59
N ILE A 362 -3.22 -4.74 12.68
CA ILE A 362 -1.91 -4.19 13.04
C ILE A 362 -2.05 -2.67 13.17
N GLN A 363 -1.70 -2.17 14.34
CA GLN A 363 -1.80 -0.76 14.70
C GLN A 363 -0.43 -0.12 14.90
N THR A 364 -0.40 1.19 15.05
CA THR A 364 0.75 1.90 15.62
C THR A 364 0.44 2.27 17.06
N TYR A 365 1.25 1.78 18.00
CA TYR A 365 1.01 1.97 19.43
C TYR A 365 2.24 2.51 20.15
N ALA A 366 2.03 3.15 21.30
CA ALA A 366 3.15 3.59 22.13
C ALA A 366 4.03 2.38 22.49
N SER A 367 5.35 2.55 22.41
CA SER A 367 6.29 1.49 22.69
C SER A 367 6.13 0.99 24.14
N ASN A 368 5.85 -0.30 24.30
CA ASN A 368 5.58 -0.94 25.59
C ASN A 368 6.38 -2.24 25.81
N ASN A 369 7.28 -2.59 24.88
CA ASN A 369 8.20 -3.73 24.95
C ASN A 369 7.53 -5.12 25.08
N THR A 370 6.24 -5.22 24.76
CA THR A 370 5.52 -6.50 24.75
C THR A 370 5.86 -7.33 23.52
N ASN A 371 5.54 -8.63 23.55
CA ASN A 371 5.72 -9.52 22.40
C ASN A 371 4.86 -9.13 21.19
N ALA A 372 3.82 -8.31 21.38
CA ALA A 372 3.01 -7.76 20.29
C ALA A 372 3.74 -6.72 19.43
N GLN A 373 4.87 -6.17 19.91
CA GLN A 373 5.68 -5.16 19.24
C GLN A 373 7.06 -5.67 18.79
N LYS A 374 7.35 -6.94 19.06
CA LYS A 374 8.59 -7.61 18.69
C LYS A 374 8.35 -8.47 17.47
N TRP A 375 9.14 -8.27 16.42
CA TRP A 375 8.94 -8.92 15.13
C TRP A 375 10.20 -9.69 14.73
N VAL A 376 10.05 -10.99 14.54
CA VAL A 376 11.06 -11.83 13.89
C VAL A 376 10.88 -11.68 12.38
N ILE A 377 11.97 -11.34 11.70
CA ILE A 377 11.97 -11.22 10.23
C ILE A 377 12.42 -12.56 9.66
N GLU A 378 11.58 -13.14 8.83
CA GLU A 378 11.86 -14.41 8.16
C GLU A 378 12.11 -14.16 6.68
N LYS A 379 13.10 -14.83 6.07
CA LYS A 379 13.52 -14.56 4.69
C LYS A 379 13.14 -15.67 3.70
N ASN A 380 12.87 -15.22 2.48
CA ASN A 380 12.48 -16.01 1.33
C ASN A 380 13.08 -15.44 0.04
N GLY A 381 14.30 -15.86 -0.35
CA GLY A 381 15.01 -15.19 -1.43
C GLY A 381 15.13 -13.69 -1.12
N SER A 382 14.53 -12.81 -1.92
CA SER A 382 14.50 -11.36 -1.66
C SER A 382 13.27 -10.86 -0.88
N VAL A 383 12.33 -11.73 -0.52
CA VAL A 383 11.05 -11.41 0.14
C VAL A 383 11.14 -11.73 1.63
N TYR A 384 10.50 -10.92 2.47
CA TYR A 384 10.49 -11.04 3.92
C TYR A 384 9.07 -11.20 4.46
N ASN A 385 8.89 -12.04 5.47
CA ASN A 385 7.70 -12.06 6.31
C ASN A 385 8.03 -11.47 7.68
N LEU A 386 7.06 -10.80 8.29
CA LEU A 386 7.20 -10.23 9.62
C LEU A 386 6.32 -11.04 10.57
N LYS A 387 6.94 -11.82 11.45
CA LYS A 387 6.26 -12.66 12.44
C LYS A 387 6.32 -12.01 13.82
N PRO A 388 5.21 -11.64 14.46
CA PRO A 388 5.26 -11.07 15.79
C PRO A 388 5.59 -12.16 16.81
N ALA A 389 6.37 -11.84 17.83
CA ALA A 389 6.73 -12.75 18.91
C ALA A 389 5.51 -13.19 19.75
N SER A 390 4.37 -12.49 19.62
CA SER A 390 3.09 -12.86 20.23
C SER A 390 2.35 -13.98 19.50
N SER A 391 2.87 -14.51 18.38
CA SER A 391 2.21 -15.57 17.61
C SER A 391 3.23 -16.58 17.06
N LEU A 392 2.87 -17.87 17.12
CA LEU A 392 3.69 -18.96 16.59
C LEU A 392 3.41 -19.27 15.11
N THR A 393 2.24 -18.91 14.58
CA THR A 393 1.74 -19.39 13.28
C THR A 393 1.28 -18.28 12.32
N ARG A 394 1.17 -17.03 12.79
CA ARG A 394 0.67 -15.90 12.03
C ARG A 394 1.73 -14.84 11.78
N VAL A 395 1.56 -14.11 10.69
CA VAL A 395 2.47 -13.06 10.20
C VAL A 395 1.69 -11.79 9.82
N LEU A 396 2.42 -10.70 9.60
CA LEU A 396 1.89 -9.48 8.98
C LEU A 396 1.29 -9.82 7.61
N ASP A 397 0.08 -9.32 7.36
CA ASP A 397 -0.72 -9.63 6.18
C ASP A 397 -1.49 -8.38 5.74
N ILE A 398 -1.69 -8.19 4.43
CA ILE A 398 -2.62 -7.19 3.92
C ILE A 398 -4.01 -7.82 3.76
N SER A 399 -4.99 -7.26 4.48
CA SER A 399 -6.33 -7.84 4.60
C SER A 399 -6.99 -8.12 3.25
N GLY A 400 -7.50 -9.34 3.09
CA GLY A 400 -8.17 -9.80 1.87
C GLY A 400 -7.27 -9.91 0.65
N ALA A 401 -5.94 -9.79 0.79
CA ALA A 401 -5.00 -9.73 -0.32
C ALA A 401 -5.37 -8.69 -1.40
N THR A 402 -6.11 -7.65 -1.01
CA THR A 402 -6.51 -6.59 -1.95
C THR A 402 -5.33 -5.71 -2.32
N LYS A 403 -5.44 -5.04 -3.47
CA LYS A 403 -4.52 -3.98 -3.92
C LYS A 403 -5.05 -2.58 -3.60
N ASP A 404 -6.17 -2.46 -2.89
CA ASP A 404 -6.82 -1.18 -2.64
C ASP A 404 -6.01 -0.27 -1.71
N GLU A 405 -6.09 1.04 -1.97
CA GLU A 405 -5.50 2.08 -1.13
C GLU A 405 -6.13 2.07 0.27
N GLY A 406 -5.32 2.11 1.32
CA GLY A 406 -5.81 2.14 2.70
C GLY A 406 -6.23 0.77 3.26
N ALA A 407 -6.04 -0.34 2.52
CA ALA A 407 -6.30 -1.66 3.06
C ALA A 407 -5.47 -1.90 4.33
N LYS A 408 -6.12 -2.40 5.37
CA LYS A 408 -5.50 -2.57 6.69
C LYS A 408 -4.48 -3.71 6.66
N ALA A 409 -3.36 -3.49 7.34
CA ALA A 409 -2.51 -4.58 7.76
C ALA A 409 -3.19 -5.33 8.93
N GLN A 410 -3.06 -6.64 8.93
CA GLN A 410 -3.63 -7.55 9.92
C GLN A 410 -2.64 -8.66 10.26
N LEU A 411 -2.94 -9.38 11.34
CA LEU A 411 -2.31 -10.65 11.67
C LEU A 411 -3.09 -11.76 10.99
N TYR A 412 -2.41 -12.64 10.24
CA TYR A 412 -3.06 -13.77 9.58
C TYR A 412 -2.17 -15.01 9.57
N THR A 413 -2.77 -16.20 9.65
CA THR A 413 -2.10 -17.50 9.58
C THR A 413 -1.24 -17.53 8.34
N SER A 414 0.02 -17.91 8.51
CA SER A 414 0.94 -17.96 7.39
C SER A 414 0.45 -18.94 6.34
N ASN A 415 0.21 -18.44 5.15
CA ASN A 415 -0.30 -19.18 4.00
C ASN A 415 0.58 -18.99 2.76
N GLY A 416 1.62 -18.16 2.88
CA GLY A 416 2.59 -17.89 1.84
C GLY A 416 2.06 -17.09 0.65
N SER A 417 0.87 -16.50 0.77
CA SER A 417 0.37 -15.58 -0.24
C SER A 417 1.27 -14.34 -0.36
N ALA A 418 1.22 -13.70 -1.52
CA ALA A 418 1.94 -12.45 -1.75
C ALA A 418 1.49 -11.30 -0.82
N ALA A 419 0.31 -11.41 -0.18
CA ALA A 419 -0.19 -10.45 0.80
C ALA A 419 0.60 -10.46 2.13
N GLN A 420 1.36 -11.53 2.38
CA GLN A 420 2.19 -11.71 3.59
C GLN A 420 3.67 -11.41 3.35
N GLY A 421 4.07 -11.23 2.09
CA GLY A 421 5.44 -10.96 1.68
C GLY A 421 5.72 -9.46 1.51
N PHE A 422 6.89 -9.04 1.99
CA PHE A 422 7.33 -7.65 1.95
C PHE A 422 8.77 -7.53 1.45
N LEU A 423 9.05 -6.49 0.67
CA LEU A 423 10.41 -6.01 0.44
C LEU A 423 10.75 -5.00 1.54
N ILE A 424 11.93 -5.14 2.12
CA ILE A 424 12.47 -4.20 3.11
C ILE A 424 13.58 -3.41 2.42
N GLU A 425 13.23 -2.20 1.96
CA GLU A 425 14.14 -1.34 1.19
C GLU A 425 14.71 -0.27 2.12
N LYS A 426 15.98 -0.48 2.54
CA LYS A 426 16.72 0.47 3.40
C LYS A 426 16.87 1.82 2.70
N THR A 427 16.81 2.88 3.47
CA THR A 427 16.86 4.23 2.92
C THR A 427 17.50 5.23 3.89
N SER A 428 18.12 6.26 3.30
CA SER A 428 18.76 7.36 4.02
C SER A 428 17.93 8.66 3.92
N VAL A 429 16.59 8.58 3.85
CA VAL A 429 15.76 9.78 3.65
C VAL A 429 15.96 10.76 4.81
N THR A 430 16.74 11.81 4.57
CA THR A 430 17.05 12.88 5.54
C THR A 430 16.00 13.99 5.57
N ASN A 431 15.19 14.13 4.51
CA ASN A 431 14.23 15.23 4.33
C ASN A 431 12.77 14.75 4.33
N ALA A 432 12.44 13.68 5.06
CA ALA A 432 11.06 13.21 5.15
C ALA A 432 10.20 14.18 5.98
N VAL A 433 9.04 14.55 5.44
CA VAL A 433 8.10 15.46 6.09
C VAL A 433 6.91 14.69 6.65
N LYS A 434 6.36 15.18 7.77
CA LYS A 434 5.16 14.63 8.36
C LYS A 434 3.92 15.21 7.68
N ALA A 435 3.06 14.35 7.14
CA ALA A 435 1.73 14.76 6.69
C ALA A 435 0.85 15.14 7.90
N GLU A 436 0.25 16.33 7.87
CA GLU A 436 -0.59 16.82 8.96
C GLU A 436 -2.02 16.33 8.88
N ASN A 437 -2.65 16.19 10.05
CA ASN A 437 -4.07 15.85 10.16
C ASN A 437 -4.88 17.06 10.62
N LEU A 438 -5.60 17.68 9.69
CA LEU A 438 -6.50 18.79 9.94
C LEU A 438 -7.96 18.35 10.20
N GLY A 439 -8.25 17.04 10.23
CA GLY A 439 -9.61 16.47 10.24
C GLY A 439 -10.11 16.15 8.83
N ASP A 440 -11.38 15.75 8.72
CA ASP A 440 -12.04 15.37 7.47
C ASP A 440 -13.36 16.15 7.28
N GLY A 441 -13.79 16.31 6.03
CA GLY A 441 -15.10 16.86 5.64
C GLY A 441 -15.34 18.33 5.95
N PHE A 442 -14.32 19.09 6.35
CA PHE A 442 -14.49 20.49 6.79
C PHE A 442 -14.37 21.48 5.63
N THR A 443 -15.04 22.62 5.76
CA THR A 443 -14.89 23.75 4.85
C THR A 443 -13.87 24.76 5.40
N ALA A 444 -13.02 25.29 4.53
CA ALA A 444 -12.01 26.28 4.90
C ALA A 444 -11.72 27.27 3.78
N ARG A 445 -11.11 28.39 4.16
CA ARG A 445 -10.44 29.34 3.27
C ARG A 445 -8.93 29.09 3.34
N ILE A 446 -8.27 29.05 2.18
CA ILE A 446 -6.81 28.94 2.08
C ILE A 446 -6.26 30.34 1.84
N THR A 447 -5.40 30.84 2.73
CA THR A 447 -4.89 32.22 2.66
C THR A 447 -3.37 32.20 2.60
N ASN A 448 -2.77 32.89 1.63
CA ASN A 448 -1.34 33.02 1.54
C ASN A 448 -0.81 33.94 2.67
N SER A 449 0.25 33.50 3.34
CA SER A 449 0.81 34.21 4.50
C SER A 449 1.59 35.48 4.15
N ASN A 450 2.15 35.57 2.92
CA ASN A 450 2.89 36.74 2.46
C ASN A 450 1.96 37.89 2.03
N SER A 451 0.83 37.57 1.39
CA SER A 451 -0.09 38.58 0.84
C SER A 451 -1.36 38.81 1.68
N GLY A 452 -1.72 37.88 2.57
CA GLY A 452 -3.00 37.86 3.28
C GLY A 452 -4.21 37.57 2.38
N LYS A 453 -3.98 37.19 1.12
CA LYS A 453 -5.02 36.97 0.10
C LYS A 453 -5.42 35.51 0.02
N SER A 454 -6.66 35.28 -0.39
CA SER A 454 -7.26 33.95 -0.47
C SER A 454 -6.98 33.30 -1.81
N VAL A 455 -6.70 32.00 -1.82
CA VAL A 455 -6.70 31.16 -3.02
C VAL A 455 -8.12 31.13 -3.59
N THR A 456 -8.27 31.65 -4.80
CA THR A 456 -9.53 32.04 -5.41
C THR A 456 -9.68 31.42 -6.79
N ILE A 457 -10.85 30.85 -7.07
CA ILE A 457 -11.17 30.33 -8.41
C ILE A 457 -11.50 31.52 -9.32
N ASN A 458 -10.84 31.56 -10.48
CA ASN A 458 -11.04 32.54 -11.54
C ASN A 458 -11.24 31.83 -12.88
N GLY A 459 -12.50 31.58 -13.26
CA GLY A 459 -12.81 30.72 -14.40
C GLY A 459 -12.38 29.27 -14.14
N THR A 460 -11.46 28.74 -14.95
CA THR A 460 -10.88 27.40 -14.79
C THR A 460 -9.55 27.40 -14.03
N THR A 461 -8.91 28.55 -13.86
CA THR A 461 -7.64 28.70 -13.16
C THR A 461 -7.84 29.13 -11.71
N VAL A 462 -6.74 29.19 -10.95
CA VAL A 462 -6.72 29.62 -9.56
C VAL A 462 -5.71 30.75 -9.40
N ASP A 463 -6.15 31.87 -8.84
CA ASP A 463 -5.32 33.02 -8.51
C ASP A 463 -5.47 33.37 -7.02
N GLN A 464 -4.77 34.40 -6.54
CA GLN A 464 -5.05 34.98 -5.21
C GLN A 464 -5.86 36.27 -5.32
N GLN A 465 -6.78 36.50 -4.39
CA GLN A 465 -7.57 37.73 -4.31
C GLN A 465 -7.85 38.15 -2.87
N ASN A 466 -8.20 39.42 -2.66
CA ASN A 466 -8.67 39.93 -1.36
C ASN A 466 -9.81 39.05 -0.82
N ARG A 467 -9.89 38.96 0.51
CA ARG A 467 -10.92 38.17 1.18
C ARG A 467 -12.32 38.69 0.83
N MET A 468 -13.16 37.80 0.33
CA MET A 468 -14.56 38.02 -0.01
C MET A 468 -15.43 36.92 0.63
N THR A 469 -16.74 37.15 0.71
CA THR A 469 -17.68 36.11 1.12
C THR A 469 -18.01 35.14 -0.01
N SER A 470 -17.57 35.35 -1.25
CA SER A 470 -17.95 34.51 -2.39
C SER A 470 -17.50 33.05 -2.28
N LYS A 471 -18.32 32.14 -2.81
CA LYS A 471 -18.06 30.67 -2.80
C LYS A 471 -16.79 30.26 -3.55
N ASN A 472 -16.29 31.08 -4.46
CA ASN A 472 -15.06 30.82 -5.21
C ASN A 472 -13.77 30.91 -4.38
N GLN A 473 -13.87 31.26 -3.08
CA GLN A 473 -12.76 31.23 -2.13
C GLN A 473 -12.93 30.16 -1.04
N GLY A 474 -13.98 29.34 -1.14
CA GLY A 474 -14.28 28.28 -0.20
C GLY A 474 -13.87 26.91 -0.73
N TRP A 475 -13.31 26.09 0.14
CA TRP A 475 -12.80 24.77 -0.19
C TRP A 475 -13.25 23.74 0.83
N THR A 476 -13.79 22.60 0.39
CA THR A 476 -14.07 21.45 1.23
C THR A 476 -12.88 20.49 1.20
N PHE A 477 -12.26 20.26 2.36
CA PHE A 477 -11.14 19.34 2.53
C PHE A 477 -11.68 17.94 2.84
N LYS A 478 -11.46 16.99 1.93
CA LYS A 478 -11.78 15.57 2.12
C LYS A 478 -10.48 14.79 2.33
N ARG A 479 -10.37 14.09 3.46
CA ARG A 479 -9.17 13.33 3.80
C ARG A 479 -9.16 12.00 3.05
N ASN A 480 -8.03 11.68 2.43
CA ASN A 480 -7.80 10.41 1.77
C ASN A 480 -7.10 9.41 2.72
N ALA A 481 -7.21 8.11 2.44
CA ALA A 481 -6.63 7.05 3.26
C ALA A 481 -5.09 7.07 3.30
N ASP A 482 -4.46 7.69 2.29
CA ASP A 482 -3.01 7.89 2.15
C ASP A 482 -2.47 9.10 2.96
N ASN A 483 -3.32 9.70 3.80
CA ASN A 483 -3.03 10.92 4.55
C ASN A 483 -2.97 12.22 3.71
N SER A 484 -3.23 12.19 2.41
CA SER A 484 -3.42 13.41 1.60
C SER A 484 -4.85 13.97 1.73
N TYR A 485 -5.09 15.11 1.10
CA TYR A 485 -6.40 15.76 0.99
C TYR A 485 -6.81 15.93 -0.47
N THR A 486 -8.06 15.61 -0.76
CA THR A 486 -8.76 16.11 -1.95
C THR A 486 -9.43 17.44 -1.58
N ILE A 487 -9.05 18.54 -2.22
CA ILE A 487 -9.53 19.89 -1.89
C ILE A 487 -10.57 20.33 -2.92
N VAL A 488 -11.85 20.18 -2.56
CA VAL A 488 -13.01 20.32 -3.45
C VAL A 488 -13.51 21.76 -3.45
N SER A 489 -13.89 22.28 -4.62
CA SER A 489 -14.45 23.62 -4.76
C SER A 489 -15.86 23.74 -4.13
N LEU A 490 -16.13 24.86 -3.43
CA LEU A 490 -17.49 25.19 -3.00
C LEU A 490 -18.41 25.66 -4.14
N THR A 491 -17.86 26.11 -5.28
CA THR A 491 -18.65 26.53 -6.45
C THR A 491 -19.12 25.35 -7.29
N ASN A 492 -18.38 24.24 -7.26
CA ASN A 492 -18.74 23.01 -7.96
C ASN A 492 -18.14 21.79 -7.25
N ALA A 493 -19.00 20.98 -6.62
CA ALA A 493 -18.59 19.81 -5.85
C ALA A 493 -17.94 18.68 -6.69
N SER A 494 -18.03 18.76 -8.02
CA SER A 494 -17.39 17.83 -8.97
C SER A 494 -16.00 18.30 -9.40
N LYS A 495 -15.52 19.45 -8.90
CA LYS A 495 -14.22 20.02 -9.23
C LYS A 495 -13.32 20.11 -7.99
N ALA A 496 -12.05 19.78 -8.14
CA ALA A 496 -11.04 19.86 -7.08
C ALA A 496 -9.79 20.63 -7.55
N LEU A 497 -9.00 21.13 -6.60
CA LEU A 497 -7.67 21.68 -6.87
C LEU A 497 -6.79 20.61 -7.52
N ASP A 498 -6.15 21.00 -8.62
CA ASP A 498 -5.48 20.10 -9.55
C ASP A 498 -4.19 20.74 -10.06
N VAL A 499 -3.09 19.99 -10.06
CA VAL A 499 -1.87 20.35 -10.79
C VAL A 499 -2.08 20.06 -12.26
N LYS A 500 -2.08 21.11 -13.11
CA LYS A 500 -2.41 21.00 -14.53
C LYS A 500 -1.53 19.95 -15.23
N GLY A 501 -2.18 18.94 -15.81
CA GLY A 501 -1.53 17.84 -16.52
C GLY A 501 -0.66 16.93 -15.64
N ALA A 502 -0.80 17.01 -14.31
CA ALA A 502 0.06 16.31 -13.35
C ALA A 502 1.57 16.61 -13.54
N ALA A 503 1.93 17.73 -14.16
CA ALA A 503 3.31 18.05 -14.51
C ALA A 503 4.15 18.37 -13.26
N ASP A 504 5.31 17.73 -13.12
CA ASP A 504 6.28 18.00 -12.05
C ASP A 504 7.33 19.03 -12.52
N LYS A 505 6.87 20.25 -12.80
CA LYS A 505 7.71 21.36 -13.31
C LYS A 505 7.35 22.68 -12.62
N ASP A 506 8.34 23.52 -12.39
CA ASP A 506 8.12 24.88 -11.87
C ASP A 506 7.25 25.70 -12.82
N SER A 507 6.43 26.59 -12.24
CA SER A 507 5.45 27.42 -12.95
C SER A 507 4.32 26.64 -13.63
N THR A 508 4.10 25.38 -13.25
CA THR A 508 2.89 24.64 -13.67
C THR A 508 1.68 25.25 -12.97
N ASP A 509 0.64 25.60 -13.73
CA ASP A 509 -0.59 26.15 -13.17
C ASP A 509 -1.28 25.19 -12.21
N ILE A 510 -1.82 25.76 -11.12
CA ILE A 510 -2.84 25.09 -10.32
C ILE A 510 -4.21 25.55 -10.81
N GLN A 511 -5.08 24.59 -11.06
CA GLN A 511 -6.40 24.80 -11.65
C GLN A 511 -7.49 24.12 -10.82
N ILE A 512 -8.75 24.28 -11.25
CA ILE A 512 -9.82 23.38 -10.83
C ILE A 512 -10.16 22.40 -11.95
N TYR A 513 -10.16 21.10 -11.65
CA TYR A 513 -10.44 20.06 -12.64
C TYR A 513 -11.44 19.04 -12.12
N THR A 514 -12.06 18.27 -13.03
CA THR A 514 -13.03 17.23 -12.68
C THR A 514 -12.38 16.25 -11.71
N SER A 515 -13.04 16.01 -10.57
CA SER A 515 -12.52 15.10 -9.54
C SER A 515 -12.33 13.71 -10.13
N ASN A 516 -11.07 13.26 -10.21
CA ASN A 516 -10.66 12.00 -10.83
C ASN A 516 -9.77 11.15 -9.91
N GLY A 517 -9.42 11.66 -8.72
CA GLY A 517 -8.67 10.93 -7.69
C GLY A 517 -7.19 10.69 -8.04
N THR A 518 -6.67 11.31 -9.11
CA THR A 518 -5.26 11.20 -9.51
C THR A 518 -4.32 11.91 -8.52
N LYS A 519 -3.02 11.63 -8.62
CA LYS A 519 -1.97 12.27 -7.80
C LYS A 519 -1.94 13.80 -7.93
N ALA A 520 -2.40 14.35 -9.05
CA ALA A 520 -2.49 15.79 -9.27
C ALA A 520 -3.53 16.49 -8.36
N GLN A 521 -4.49 15.73 -7.80
CA GLN A 521 -5.58 16.24 -6.96
C GLN A 521 -5.44 15.87 -5.49
N ARG A 522 -4.36 15.16 -5.14
CA ARG A 522 -4.07 14.69 -3.79
C ARG A 522 -2.98 15.56 -3.19
N TRP A 523 -3.34 16.30 -2.14
CA TRP A 523 -2.49 17.31 -1.53
C TRP A 523 -2.08 16.88 -0.11
N ILE A 524 -0.80 16.64 0.08
CA ILE A 524 -0.17 16.43 1.39
C ILE A 524 -0.01 17.81 2.04
N VAL A 525 -0.65 17.99 3.19
CA VAL A 525 -0.49 19.21 4.00
C VAL A 525 0.68 19.00 4.95
N VAL A 526 1.66 19.89 4.91
CA VAL A 526 2.89 19.81 5.73
C VAL A 526 2.97 21.03 6.64
N LYS A 527 3.20 20.82 7.94
CA LYS A 527 3.36 21.93 8.89
C LYS A 527 4.70 22.63 8.70
N SER A 528 4.68 23.95 8.71
CA SER A 528 5.86 24.81 8.73
C SER A 528 5.64 25.92 9.76
N GLY A 529 6.03 25.68 11.01
CA GLY A 529 5.69 26.56 12.13
C GLY A 529 4.18 26.58 12.39
N ASN A 530 3.57 27.76 12.38
CA ASN A 530 2.12 27.95 12.49
C ASN A 530 1.38 27.96 11.13
N LEU A 531 2.10 27.72 10.04
CA LEU A 531 1.60 27.76 8.67
C LEU A 531 1.71 26.37 8.02
N TYR A 532 1.18 26.24 6.81
CA TYR A 532 1.15 25.00 6.05
C TYR A 532 1.75 25.18 4.65
N LEU A 533 2.47 24.17 4.18
CA LEU A 533 2.76 23.95 2.78
C LEU A 533 1.74 22.95 2.22
N LEU A 534 1.29 23.15 0.98
CA LEU A 534 0.44 22.19 0.27
C LEU A 534 1.28 21.54 -0.84
N LYS A 535 1.66 20.27 -0.64
CA LYS A 535 2.49 19.49 -1.56
C LYS A 535 1.60 18.51 -2.34
N PRO A 536 1.54 18.53 -3.68
CA PRO A 536 0.78 17.53 -4.43
C PRO A 536 1.53 16.19 -4.47
N GLU A 537 0.81 15.07 -4.52
CA GLU A 537 1.42 13.74 -4.66
C GLU A 537 2.07 13.51 -6.03
N SER A 538 1.76 14.36 -7.02
CA SER A 538 2.42 14.34 -8.33
C SER A 538 3.84 14.90 -8.32
N SER A 539 4.32 15.46 -7.20
CA SER A 539 5.66 16.02 -7.07
C SER A 539 6.35 15.64 -5.77
N MET A 540 7.66 15.41 -5.86
CA MET A 540 8.50 15.13 -4.69
C MET A 540 9.10 16.38 -4.07
N THR A 541 9.34 17.43 -4.87
CA THR A 541 10.18 18.59 -4.50
C THR A 541 9.44 19.92 -4.56
N ARG A 542 8.20 19.95 -5.06
CA ARG A 542 7.44 21.18 -5.31
C ARG A 542 6.20 21.28 -4.44
N VAL A 543 5.76 22.51 -4.21
CA VAL A 543 4.61 22.88 -3.40
C VAL A 543 3.79 23.98 -4.09
N MET A 544 2.56 24.20 -3.62
CA MET A 544 1.75 25.35 -4.01
C MET A 544 2.49 26.67 -3.71
N ASP A 545 2.46 27.60 -4.65
CA ASP A 545 3.22 28.84 -4.65
C ASP A 545 2.42 29.99 -5.28
N ILE A 546 2.62 31.21 -4.78
CA ILE A 546 2.11 32.43 -5.43
C ILE A 546 3.20 32.98 -6.35
N ASN A 547 2.88 33.05 -7.65
CA ASN A 547 3.86 33.44 -8.66
C ASN A 547 4.54 34.79 -8.35
N GLY A 548 5.87 34.78 -8.40
CA GLY A 548 6.72 35.94 -8.11
C GLY A 548 6.59 36.49 -6.69
N ALA A 549 6.06 35.71 -5.73
CA ALA A 549 5.71 36.18 -4.39
C ALA A 549 4.84 37.46 -4.40
N SER A 550 4.08 37.67 -5.48
CA SER A 550 3.28 38.86 -5.69
C SER A 550 2.27 39.04 -4.56
N LYS A 551 2.00 40.30 -4.19
CA LYS A 551 0.94 40.66 -3.24
C LYS A 551 -0.30 41.20 -3.94
N ASN A 552 -0.34 41.22 -5.28
CA ASN A 552 -1.47 41.76 -6.02
C ASN A 552 -2.62 40.75 -6.14
N ASN A 553 -3.84 41.27 -6.32
CA ASN A 553 -4.95 40.41 -6.79
C ASN A 553 -4.60 39.86 -8.18
N HIS A 554 -5.12 38.68 -8.48
CA HIS A 554 -4.94 37.98 -9.76
C HIS A 554 -3.51 37.48 -10.03
N ALA A 555 -2.64 37.45 -9.02
CA ALA A 555 -1.39 36.71 -9.13
C ALA A 555 -1.69 35.19 -9.17
N ASN A 556 -1.10 34.51 -10.15
CA ASN A 556 -1.33 33.09 -10.41
C ASN A 556 -0.91 32.22 -9.21
N VAL A 557 -1.68 31.16 -8.95
CA VAL A 557 -1.31 30.08 -8.04
C VAL A 557 -0.71 28.94 -8.85
N GLN A 558 0.53 28.57 -8.55
CA GLN A 558 1.33 27.65 -9.35
C GLN A 558 2.03 26.59 -8.49
N LEU A 559 2.62 25.60 -9.15
CA LEU A 559 3.55 24.65 -8.55
C LEU A 559 4.98 25.20 -8.67
N TYR A 560 5.75 25.16 -7.58
CA TYR A 560 7.14 25.62 -7.59
C TYR A 560 8.00 24.84 -6.60
N THR A 561 9.29 24.67 -6.90
CA THR A 561 10.29 24.04 -6.03
C THR A 561 10.24 24.63 -4.62
N ALA A 562 10.15 23.76 -3.61
CA ALA A 562 10.05 24.18 -2.23
C ALA A 562 11.29 24.98 -1.80
N ASN A 563 11.07 26.25 -1.47
CA ASN A 563 12.09 27.22 -1.03
C ASN A 563 11.73 27.88 0.32
N ASN A 564 10.61 27.46 0.93
CA ASN A 564 10.19 27.85 2.27
C ASN A 564 9.91 29.35 2.44
N THR A 565 9.65 30.08 1.34
CA THR A 565 9.26 31.49 1.37
C THR A 565 7.80 31.69 1.80
N GLY A 566 7.40 32.91 2.12
CA GLY A 566 6.01 33.23 2.46
C GLY A 566 5.02 33.02 1.28
N ALA A 567 5.51 33.01 0.04
CA ALA A 567 4.70 32.68 -1.15
C ALA A 567 4.20 31.23 -1.15
N GLN A 568 4.87 30.34 -0.43
CA GLN A 568 4.55 28.91 -0.36
C GLN A 568 3.83 28.50 0.93
N LYS A 569 3.68 29.44 1.87
CA LYS A 569 3.12 29.19 3.19
C LYS A 569 1.70 29.74 3.30
N PHE A 570 0.78 28.92 3.78
CA PHE A 570 -0.64 29.22 3.82
C PHE A 570 -1.23 28.98 5.21
N THR A 571 -2.28 29.73 5.55
CA THR A 571 -3.22 29.36 6.60
C THR A 571 -4.41 28.62 6.00
N ILE A 572 -4.92 27.62 6.73
CA ILE A 572 -6.17 26.92 6.40
C ILE A 572 -7.19 27.27 7.48
N ASN A 573 -8.03 28.27 7.21
CA ASN A 573 -8.97 28.82 8.17
C ASN A 573 -10.33 28.14 8.02
N LYS A 574 -10.64 27.22 8.95
CA LYS A 574 -11.96 26.55 8.99
C LYS A 574 -13.09 27.57 9.12
N ALA A 575 -14.15 27.35 8.36
CA ALA A 575 -15.29 28.26 8.32
C ALA A 575 -16.58 27.50 8.03
N ASP A 576 -17.72 28.03 8.50
CA ASP A 576 -19.03 27.53 8.11
C ASP A 576 -19.22 27.69 6.60
N LYS A 577 -19.70 26.63 5.94
CA LYS A 577 -20.02 26.64 4.51
C LYS A 577 -20.97 27.78 4.13
N ASN A 578 -21.91 28.13 5.02
CA ASN A 578 -22.89 29.19 4.82
C ASN A 578 -22.30 30.60 4.92
N SER A 579 -21.10 30.76 5.50
CA SER A 579 -20.37 32.03 5.45
C SER A 579 -19.85 32.35 4.05
N PHE A 580 -19.85 31.36 3.15
CA PHE A 580 -19.51 31.55 1.74
C PHE A 580 -20.78 31.74 0.91
N GLY A 581 -20.98 32.97 0.43
CA GLY A 581 -22.16 33.45 -0.28
C GLY A 581 -23.03 34.39 0.56
N SER A 582 -22.64 34.67 1.80
CA SER A 582 -23.39 35.55 2.70
C SER A 582 -23.29 37.01 2.27
N THR A 583 -24.38 37.73 2.45
CA THR A 583 -24.49 39.17 2.18
C THR A 583 -24.19 40.01 3.41
N VAL A 584 -24.33 39.41 4.60
CA VAL A 584 -23.89 39.97 5.88
C VAL A 584 -22.80 39.08 6.47
N SER A 585 -21.73 39.70 6.95
CA SER A 585 -20.58 39.04 7.57
C SER A 585 -20.57 39.21 9.08
N ILE A 586 -19.91 38.29 9.79
CA ILE A 586 -19.63 38.45 11.22
C ILE A 586 -18.87 39.76 11.45
N GLY A 587 -19.34 40.56 12.40
CA GLY A 587 -18.78 41.86 12.76
C GLY A 587 -19.46 43.06 12.09
N ASP A 588 -20.27 42.82 11.05
CA ASP A 588 -21.01 43.88 10.37
C ASP A 588 -21.96 44.61 11.35
N LYS A 589 -22.04 45.93 11.20
CA LYS A 589 -22.94 46.79 11.96
C LYS A 589 -24.28 46.90 11.26
N GLY A 590 -25.37 46.77 11.99
CA GLY A 590 -26.72 46.99 11.51
C GLY A 590 -27.47 47.97 12.40
N VAL A 591 -28.69 48.28 11.97
CA VAL A 591 -29.65 49.06 12.74
C VAL A 591 -30.99 48.35 12.74
N ASP A 592 -31.83 48.66 13.70
CA ASP A 592 -33.25 48.38 13.57
C ASP A 592 -34.07 49.66 13.68
N VAL A 593 -35.12 49.74 12.86
CA VAL A 593 -35.95 50.94 12.71
C VAL A 593 -37.41 50.58 12.49
N SER A 594 -38.27 51.52 12.83
CA SER A 594 -39.73 51.41 12.72
C SER A 594 -40.32 52.77 12.29
N GLU A 595 -41.64 52.90 12.33
CA GLU A 595 -42.32 54.19 12.12
C GLU A 595 -41.85 55.31 13.07
N TRP A 596 -41.23 54.98 14.21
CA TRP A 596 -40.71 55.95 15.17
C TRP A 596 -39.58 56.83 14.63
N GLN A 597 -38.85 56.37 13.61
CA GLN A 597 -37.83 57.17 12.91
C GLN A 597 -38.42 58.06 11.80
N GLY A 598 -39.74 58.02 11.58
CA GLY A 598 -40.41 58.78 10.53
C GLY A 598 -40.02 58.33 9.11
N TYR A 599 -40.22 59.20 8.12
CA TYR A 599 -39.90 58.90 6.73
C TYR A 599 -38.38 58.94 6.48
N ILE A 600 -37.81 57.81 6.06
CA ILE A 600 -36.38 57.70 5.73
C ILE A 600 -36.24 57.55 4.21
N SER A 601 -35.73 58.60 3.57
CA SER A 601 -35.53 58.64 2.10
C SER A 601 -34.38 57.74 1.64
N GLN A 602 -34.35 57.41 0.34
CA GLN A 602 -33.22 56.68 -0.28
C GLN A 602 -31.87 57.37 -0.03
N ALA A 603 -31.81 58.70 -0.09
CA ALA A 603 -30.59 59.47 0.16
C ALA A 603 -30.13 59.35 1.62
N ASN A 604 -31.06 59.30 2.56
CA ASN A 604 -30.76 59.10 3.97
C ASN A 604 -30.29 57.66 4.27
N TRP A 605 -30.88 56.64 3.63
CA TRP A 605 -30.35 55.28 3.68
C TRP A 605 -28.94 55.16 3.06
N LYS A 606 -28.65 55.93 2.00
CA LYS A 606 -27.29 56.02 1.43
C LYS A 606 -26.30 56.62 2.45
N LYS A 607 -26.70 57.66 3.17
CA LYS A 607 -25.88 58.24 4.27
C LYS A 607 -25.63 57.21 5.36
N ALA A 608 -26.65 56.45 5.78
CA ALA A 608 -26.50 55.39 6.77
C ALA A 608 -25.53 54.29 6.30
N LYS A 609 -25.64 53.85 5.04
CA LYS A 609 -24.69 52.90 4.43
C LYS A 609 -23.26 53.43 4.46
N ASN A 610 -23.06 54.69 4.11
CA ASN A 610 -21.75 55.34 4.12
C ASN A 610 -21.21 55.54 5.55
N ALA A 611 -22.09 55.66 6.55
CA ALA A 611 -21.74 55.63 7.97
C ALA A 611 -21.40 54.23 8.50
N GLY A 612 -21.37 53.21 7.63
CA GLY A 612 -20.92 51.87 7.96
C GLY A 612 -22.04 50.87 8.28
N ILE A 613 -23.31 51.23 8.09
CA ILE A 613 -24.44 50.30 8.25
C ILE A 613 -24.45 49.29 7.08
N LYS A 614 -24.52 48.02 7.42
CA LYS A 614 -24.42 46.87 6.51
C LYS A 614 -25.70 46.04 6.39
N TYR A 615 -26.61 46.15 7.35
CA TYR A 615 -27.94 45.52 7.29
C TYR A 615 -28.96 46.29 8.13
N ALA A 616 -30.25 46.03 7.90
CA ALA A 616 -31.34 46.62 8.69
C ALA A 616 -32.38 45.56 9.09
N MET A 617 -32.85 45.62 10.35
CA MET A 617 -34.06 44.92 10.80
C MET A 617 -35.22 45.93 10.85
N LEU A 618 -36.27 45.70 10.06
CA LEU A 618 -37.38 46.65 9.95
C LEU A 618 -38.60 46.13 10.71
N ARG A 619 -39.21 46.95 11.55
CA ARG A 619 -40.51 46.55 12.11
C ARG A 619 -41.51 46.41 10.98
N ILE A 620 -42.20 45.28 10.91
CA ILE A 620 -43.24 45.04 9.89
C ILE A 620 -44.64 45.19 10.47
N ALA A 621 -44.81 44.84 11.75
CA ALA A 621 -46.06 44.96 12.47
C ALA A 621 -45.81 44.98 13.98
N TRP A 622 -46.83 45.39 14.72
CA TRP A 622 -47.02 45.07 16.12
C TRP A 622 -48.36 44.31 16.24
N GLY A 623 -48.37 43.15 16.88
CA GLY A 623 -49.52 42.26 16.88
C GLY A 623 -49.92 41.70 15.50
N HIS A 624 -51.11 41.12 15.42
CA HIS A 624 -51.80 40.73 14.19
C HIS A 624 -52.92 41.75 13.89
N LYS A 625 -53.59 41.64 12.73
CA LYS A 625 -54.64 42.59 12.31
C LYS A 625 -55.77 42.81 13.34
N GLY A 626 -56.02 41.83 14.21
CA GLY A 626 -57.09 41.89 15.21
C GLY A 626 -56.70 42.58 16.53
N ASN A 627 -55.40 42.63 16.86
CA ASN A 627 -54.92 43.18 18.13
C ASN A 627 -53.78 44.21 17.96
N GLY A 628 -53.43 44.53 16.72
CA GLY A 628 -52.43 45.52 16.36
C GLY A 628 -52.46 45.96 14.90
N ALA A 629 -51.33 46.42 14.36
CA ALA A 629 -51.28 47.06 13.04
C ALA A 629 -49.95 46.85 12.31
N ALA A 630 -49.99 47.06 10.98
CA ALA A 630 -48.78 47.11 10.16
C ALA A 630 -47.99 48.39 10.48
N ASP A 631 -46.66 48.30 10.47
CA ASP A 631 -45.81 49.48 10.64
C ASP A 631 -45.94 50.41 9.42
N LYS A 632 -46.27 51.69 9.66
CA LYS A 632 -46.57 52.65 8.58
C LYS A 632 -45.38 52.92 7.67
N GLN A 633 -44.15 52.67 8.14
CA GLN A 633 -42.93 52.93 7.38
C GLN A 633 -42.25 51.69 6.82
N PHE A 634 -42.77 50.48 7.07
CA PHE A 634 -42.16 49.23 6.59
C PHE A 634 -41.90 49.25 5.07
N ASN A 635 -42.92 49.56 4.26
CA ASN A 635 -42.78 49.52 2.79
C ASN A 635 -41.77 50.57 2.29
N ASN A 636 -41.78 51.77 2.87
CA ASN A 636 -40.82 52.82 2.56
C ASN A 636 -39.39 52.37 2.88
N ASN A 637 -39.18 51.87 4.10
CA ASN A 637 -37.87 51.43 4.57
C ASN A 637 -37.35 50.23 3.76
N TYR A 638 -38.20 49.27 3.43
CA TYR A 638 -37.82 48.12 2.60
C TYR A 638 -37.38 48.55 1.19
N GLN A 639 -38.13 49.45 0.54
CA GLN A 639 -37.79 49.93 -0.80
C GLN A 639 -36.46 50.70 -0.79
N ASN A 640 -36.28 51.62 0.16
CA ASN A 640 -35.11 52.50 0.19
C ASN A 640 -33.83 51.79 0.67
N THR A 641 -33.92 50.81 1.56
CA THR A 641 -32.78 49.94 1.93
C THR A 641 -32.34 49.08 0.75
N LYS A 642 -33.30 48.45 0.05
CA LYS A 642 -33.04 47.60 -1.12
C LYS A 642 -32.42 48.39 -2.27
N ALA A 643 -32.89 49.60 -2.54
CA ALA A 643 -32.31 50.50 -3.54
C ALA A 643 -30.84 50.88 -3.24
N ASN A 644 -30.43 50.80 -1.96
CA ASN A 644 -29.06 51.01 -1.54
C ASN A 644 -28.27 49.70 -1.37
N GLY A 645 -28.83 48.54 -1.71
CA GLY A 645 -28.19 47.24 -1.54
C GLY A 645 -27.86 46.91 -0.09
N ILE A 646 -28.70 47.35 0.85
CA ILE A 646 -28.61 47.00 2.27
C ILE A 646 -29.48 45.75 2.50
N PRO A 647 -28.92 44.61 2.90
CA PRO A 647 -29.66 43.43 3.38
C PRO A 647 -30.72 43.75 4.43
N VAL A 648 -31.90 43.15 4.30
CA VAL A 648 -33.06 43.41 5.16
C VAL A 648 -33.57 42.15 5.85
N GLY A 649 -33.88 42.26 7.13
CA GLY A 649 -34.76 41.37 7.89
C GLY A 649 -35.91 42.16 8.48
N VAL A 650 -36.86 41.49 9.11
CA VAL A 650 -38.03 42.15 9.70
C VAL A 650 -38.34 41.62 11.08
N TYR A 651 -39.06 42.39 11.90
CA TYR A 651 -39.52 41.95 13.20
C TYR A 651 -40.98 42.33 13.47
N VAL A 652 -41.66 41.49 14.26
CA VAL A 652 -43.01 41.71 14.77
C VAL A 652 -42.92 41.95 16.27
N TYR A 653 -43.34 43.13 16.73
CA TYR A 653 -43.51 43.41 18.15
C TYR A 653 -44.72 42.63 18.67
N SER A 654 -44.48 41.55 19.40
CA SER A 654 -45.47 40.50 19.63
C SER A 654 -46.36 40.79 20.83
N TYR A 655 -47.65 40.56 20.65
CA TYR A 655 -48.68 40.55 21.69
C TYR A 655 -49.26 39.16 21.94
N ALA A 656 -48.74 38.14 21.26
CA ALA A 656 -49.27 36.80 21.27
C ALA A 656 -49.15 36.13 22.65
N ASP A 657 -50.29 35.89 23.29
CA ASP A 657 -50.36 35.14 24.54
C ASP A 657 -50.68 33.65 24.36
N THR A 658 -51.18 33.27 23.18
CA THR A 658 -51.34 31.87 22.76
C THR A 658 -50.50 31.50 21.53
N GLU A 659 -50.29 30.19 21.33
CA GLU A 659 -49.65 29.68 20.12
C GLU A 659 -50.45 29.98 18.84
N ALA A 660 -51.77 30.10 18.96
CA ALA A 660 -52.65 30.44 17.83
C ALA A 660 -52.41 31.89 17.40
N GLU A 661 -52.44 32.83 18.35
CA GLU A 661 -52.16 34.25 18.11
C GLU A 661 -50.74 34.45 17.56
N ALA A 662 -49.75 33.71 18.06
CA ALA A 662 -48.38 33.75 17.54
C ALA A 662 -48.29 33.30 16.06
N ARG A 663 -49.11 32.32 15.66
CA ARG A 663 -49.21 31.89 14.24
C ARG A 663 -49.93 32.93 13.39
N GLU A 664 -50.91 33.65 13.94
CA GLU A 664 -51.60 34.75 13.26
C GLU A 664 -50.67 35.95 13.04
N GLU A 665 -49.85 36.30 14.03
CA GLU A 665 -48.81 37.33 13.89
C GLU A 665 -47.80 36.98 12.79
N ALA A 666 -47.35 35.71 12.77
CA ALA A 666 -46.46 35.21 11.70
C ALA A 666 -47.13 35.29 10.31
N ASP A 667 -48.37 34.84 10.18
CA ASP A 667 -49.11 34.91 8.91
C ASP A 667 -49.36 36.37 8.49
N TYR A 668 -49.64 37.26 9.44
CA TYR A 668 -49.85 38.67 9.15
C TYR A 668 -48.56 39.31 8.62
N ALA A 669 -47.43 39.10 9.30
CA ALA A 669 -46.12 39.55 8.81
C ALA A 669 -45.79 39.02 7.41
N VAL A 670 -46.03 37.73 7.17
CA VAL A 670 -45.83 37.11 5.85
C VAL A 670 -46.76 37.71 4.79
N SER A 671 -48.01 38.03 5.14
CA SER A 671 -48.94 38.70 4.22
C SER A 671 -48.46 40.10 3.83
N LEU A 672 -47.89 40.86 4.78
CA LEU A 672 -47.33 42.20 4.56
C LEU A 672 -46.03 42.16 3.73
N LEU A 673 -45.26 41.08 3.84
CA LEU A 673 -44.12 40.85 2.96
C LEU A 673 -44.57 40.74 1.50
N ALA A 674 -45.73 40.15 1.21
CA ALA A 674 -46.29 40.06 -0.15
C ALA A 674 -45.25 39.53 -1.17
N GLY A 675 -44.53 38.46 -0.81
CA GLY A 675 -43.50 37.84 -1.65
C GLY A 675 -42.15 38.55 -1.70
N LYS A 676 -41.96 39.63 -0.93
CA LYS A 676 -40.65 40.28 -0.77
C LYS A 676 -39.62 39.30 -0.22
N LYS A 677 -38.44 39.25 -0.85
CA LYS A 677 -37.28 38.46 -0.39
C LYS A 677 -36.54 39.21 0.70
N LEU A 678 -36.13 38.49 1.74
CA LEU A 678 -35.32 38.97 2.85
C LEU A 678 -33.97 38.24 2.86
N GLN A 679 -32.91 38.95 3.20
CA GLN A 679 -31.58 38.39 3.41
C GLN A 679 -31.33 38.06 4.89
N LEU A 680 -32.06 38.71 5.80
CA LEU A 680 -32.06 38.40 7.23
C LEU A 680 -33.43 37.84 7.67
N PRO A 681 -33.50 37.25 8.87
CA PRO A 681 -34.70 36.57 9.35
C PRO A 681 -35.96 37.44 9.53
N VAL A 682 -37.11 36.76 9.64
CA VAL A 682 -38.34 37.29 10.22
C VAL A 682 -38.32 36.96 11.71
N CYS A 683 -38.37 38.00 12.53
CA CYS A 683 -38.12 37.92 13.97
C CYS A 683 -39.42 38.12 14.78
N ILE A 684 -39.61 37.32 15.82
CA ILE A 684 -40.59 37.63 16.87
C ILE A 684 -39.89 38.41 17.98
N ASP A 685 -40.37 39.60 18.27
CA ASP A 685 -39.89 40.47 19.34
C ASP A 685 -40.81 40.30 20.55
N VAL A 686 -40.27 39.68 21.61
CA VAL A 686 -41.02 39.38 22.85
C VAL A 686 -40.49 40.21 24.01
N GLU A 687 -41.17 41.33 24.28
CA GLU A 687 -40.83 42.18 25.40
C GLU A 687 -42.01 42.97 26.02
N ASP A 688 -43.22 42.79 25.48
CA ASP A 688 -44.39 43.56 25.91
C ASP A 688 -44.92 43.12 27.30
N LYS A 689 -45.42 44.10 28.07
CA LYS A 689 -45.99 43.85 29.40
C LYS A 689 -47.25 42.97 29.36
N ARG A 690 -48.03 43.01 28.27
CA ARG A 690 -49.25 42.21 28.07
C ARG A 690 -48.98 40.72 28.20
N ILE A 691 -47.81 40.25 27.78
CA ILE A 691 -47.48 38.82 27.78
C ILE A 691 -46.57 38.45 28.96
N GLU A 692 -46.28 39.38 29.87
CA GLU A 692 -45.35 39.18 30.98
C GLU A 692 -45.86 38.17 32.04
N TYR A 693 -47.18 37.99 32.12
CA TYR A 693 -47.83 37.05 33.04
C TYR A 693 -47.66 35.58 32.63
N LEU A 694 -47.24 35.32 31.39
CA LEU A 694 -47.13 33.97 30.87
C LEU A 694 -46.00 33.19 31.55
N SER A 695 -46.23 31.88 31.69
CA SER A 695 -45.17 30.98 32.13
C SER A 695 -44.03 30.91 31.09
N LYS A 696 -42.81 30.61 31.55
CA LYS A 696 -41.64 30.40 30.66
C LYS A 696 -41.94 29.41 29.52
N THR A 697 -42.69 28.36 29.84
CA THR A 697 -43.09 27.31 28.91
C THR A 697 -44.06 27.84 27.86
N GLN A 698 -45.07 28.62 28.26
CA GLN A 698 -46.04 29.18 27.31
C GLN A 698 -45.39 30.21 26.40
N GLN A 699 -44.55 31.09 26.94
CA GLN A 699 -43.77 32.04 26.14
C GLN A 699 -42.94 31.33 25.07
N ALA A 700 -42.22 30.26 25.47
CA ALA A 700 -41.43 29.47 24.54
C ALA A 700 -42.27 28.74 23.49
N LYS A 701 -43.46 28.23 23.85
CA LYS A 701 -44.41 27.63 22.90
C LYS A 701 -44.89 28.64 21.86
N ASN A 702 -45.22 29.87 22.26
CA ASN A 702 -45.65 30.92 21.34
C ASN A 702 -44.52 31.28 20.35
N ILE A 703 -43.29 31.43 20.84
CA ILE A 703 -42.10 31.65 20.01
C ILE A 703 -41.91 30.52 18.99
N VAL A 704 -41.97 29.26 19.44
CA VAL A 704 -41.86 28.09 18.55
C VAL A 704 -42.96 28.10 17.49
N ALA A 705 -44.20 28.42 17.87
CA ALA A 705 -45.35 28.45 16.97
C ALA A 705 -45.18 29.52 15.87
N PHE A 706 -44.71 30.73 16.24
CA PHE A 706 -44.35 31.77 15.29
C PHE A 706 -43.21 31.32 14.37
N CYS A 707 -42.11 30.82 14.95
CA CYS A 707 -40.91 30.44 14.21
C CYS A 707 -41.17 29.31 13.19
N GLU A 708 -41.90 28.27 13.59
CA GLU A 708 -42.29 27.19 12.68
C GLU A 708 -43.27 27.67 11.60
N ARG A 709 -44.18 28.60 11.94
CA ARG A 709 -45.06 29.20 10.93
C ARG A 709 -44.27 30.00 9.90
N VAL A 710 -43.38 30.89 10.33
CA VAL A 710 -42.46 31.64 9.44
C VAL A 710 -41.66 30.69 8.55
N LYS A 711 -41.08 29.64 9.14
CA LYS A 711 -40.31 28.62 8.42
C LYS A 711 -41.14 27.90 7.35
N SER A 712 -42.38 27.53 7.69
CA SER A 712 -43.31 26.90 6.74
C SER A 712 -43.68 27.80 5.55
N ARG A 713 -43.51 29.13 5.69
CA ARG A 713 -43.72 30.13 4.63
C ARG A 713 -42.45 30.45 3.84
N GLY A 714 -41.36 29.73 4.06
CA GLY A 714 -40.11 29.86 3.30
C GLY A 714 -39.16 30.96 3.79
N TYR A 715 -39.39 31.49 4.99
CA TYR A 715 -38.51 32.51 5.60
C TYR A 715 -37.71 31.92 6.75
N THR A 716 -36.54 32.50 7.04
CA THR A 716 -35.73 32.12 8.21
C THR A 716 -36.36 32.75 9.47
N PRO A 717 -36.69 31.97 10.51
CA PRO A 717 -37.20 32.52 11.77
C PRO A 717 -36.07 32.96 12.72
N MET A 718 -36.38 33.92 13.60
CA MET A 718 -35.50 34.41 14.67
C MET A 718 -36.33 34.88 15.87
N LEU A 719 -35.73 34.83 17.05
CA LEU A 719 -36.27 35.42 18.28
C LEU A 719 -35.46 36.67 18.64
N TYR A 720 -36.15 37.75 18.98
CA TYR A 720 -35.57 38.90 19.66
C TYR A 720 -36.08 38.97 21.10
N ALA A 721 -35.16 39.18 22.04
CA ALA A 721 -35.49 39.45 23.43
C ALA A 721 -34.29 40.06 24.17
N ASN A 722 -34.57 40.87 25.18
CA ASN A 722 -33.54 41.37 26.08
C ASN A 722 -33.09 40.32 27.11
N GLN A 723 -31.98 40.62 27.79
CA GLN A 723 -31.37 39.72 28.79
C GLN A 723 -32.37 39.20 29.84
N ASN A 724 -33.28 40.04 30.34
CA ASN A 724 -34.22 39.63 31.38
C ASN A 724 -35.21 38.60 30.82
N TRP A 725 -35.77 38.85 29.63
CA TRP A 725 -36.72 37.93 29.01
C TRP A 725 -36.10 36.58 28.70
N LEU A 726 -34.91 36.56 28.11
CA LEU A 726 -34.21 35.32 27.79
C LEU A 726 -33.88 34.50 29.05
N LYS A 727 -33.43 35.12 30.13
CA LYS A 727 -33.08 34.40 31.37
C LYS A 727 -34.32 34.00 32.20
N ASN A 728 -35.29 34.89 32.28
CA ASN A 728 -36.33 34.84 33.32
C ASN A 728 -37.74 34.60 32.80
N LYS A 729 -37.99 34.71 31.48
CA LYS A 729 -39.33 34.57 30.90
C LYS A 729 -39.43 33.53 29.78
N ILE A 730 -38.33 32.91 29.35
CA ILE A 730 -38.33 31.98 28.21
C ILE A 730 -37.61 30.66 28.58
N GLU A 731 -38.19 29.53 28.22
CA GLU A 731 -37.56 28.22 28.37
C GLU A 731 -36.55 27.95 27.23
N TYR A 732 -35.27 28.20 27.50
CA TYR A 732 -34.17 28.08 26.52
C TYR A 732 -34.16 26.77 25.71
N ASN A 733 -34.40 25.62 26.37
CA ASN A 733 -34.30 24.31 25.73
C ASN A 733 -35.25 24.13 24.54
N ARG A 734 -36.37 24.86 24.52
CA ARG A 734 -37.36 24.84 23.43
C ARG A 734 -36.96 25.73 22.25
N ILE A 735 -36.16 26.77 22.49
CA ILE A 735 -35.81 27.78 21.49
C ILE A 735 -34.36 27.72 20.99
N LYS A 736 -33.51 26.87 21.59
CA LYS A 736 -32.06 26.74 21.31
C LYS A 736 -31.66 26.43 19.86
N ASN A 737 -32.62 26.03 19.01
CA ASN A 737 -32.39 25.70 17.60
C ASN A 737 -32.78 26.83 16.64
N TYR A 738 -33.34 27.93 17.15
CA TYR A 738 -33.64 29.13 16.36
C TYR A 738 -32.56 30.18 16.59
N ARG A 739 -32.39 31.05 15.59
CA ARG A 739 -31.46 32.17 15.68
C ARG A 739 -31.90 33.15 16.77
N ILE A 740 -30.93 33.74 17.46
CA ILE A 740 -31.18 34.64 18.59
C ILE A 740 -30.62 36.03 18.30
N TRP A 741 -31.51 37.02 18.33
CA TRP A 741 -31.20 38.44 18.38
C TRP A 741 -31.31 38.91 19.84
N TYR A 742 -30.15 39.14 20.46
CA TYR A 742 -30.02 39.35 21.89
C TYR A 742 -29.83 40.84 22.20
N ALA A 743 -30.68 41.44 23.03
CA ALA A 743 -30.52 42.82 23.47
C ALA A 743 -29.87 42.92 24.87
N GLN A 744 -28.72 43.61 24.94
CA GLN A 744 -28.05 43.96 26.19
C GLN A 744 -27.09 45.13 25.97
N TYR A 745 -27.19 46.14 26.83
CA TYR A 745 -26.44 47.38 26.72
C TYR A 745 -25.29 47.41 27.73
N PRO A 746 -24.03 47.23 27.30
CA PRO A 746 -22.89 47.30 28.20
C PRO A 746 -22.61 48.77 28.57
N TYR A 747 -22.24 49.02 29.84
CA TYR A 747 -21.88 50.37 30.30
C TYR A 747 -20.68 50.95 29.54
N HIS A 748 -19.72 50.10 29.16
CA HIS A 748 -18.64 50.42 28.24
C HIS A 748 -18.53 49.34 27.14
N TRP A 749 -18.49 49.78 25.89
CA TRP A 749 -18.28 48.89 24.75
C TRP A 749 -16.79 48.57 24.56
N SER A 750 -16.47 47.30 24.43
CA SER A 750 -15.23 46.81 23.85
C SER A 750 -15.52 45.61 22.94
N GLU A 751 -14.53 45.19 22.15
CA GLU A 751 -14.65 43.99 21.32
C GLU A 751 -14.82 42.70 22.14
N SER A 752 -14.46 42.73 23.43
CA SER A 752 -14.69 41.63 24.39
C SER A 752 -16.04 41.68 25.09
N SER A 753 -16.83 42.75 24.95
CA SER A 753 -18.15 42.91 25.59
C SER A 753 -19.27 42.06 24.96
N LYS A 754 -18.94 41.11 24.06
CA LYS A 754 -19.93 40.23 23.42
C LYS A 754 -20.73 39.47 24.50
N PRO A 755 -22.07 39.59 24.55
CA PRO A 755 -22.85 38.81 25.50
C PRO A 755 -22.89 37.33 25.09
N SER A 756 -23.05 36.46 26.08
CA SER A 756 -23.24 35.03 25.87
C SER A 756 -24.58 34.60 26.45
N TYR A 757 -25.32 33.80 25.69
CA TYR A 757 -26.56 33.18 26.12
C TYR A 757 -26.65 31.79 25.50
N GLY A 758 -26.82 30.77 26.34
CA GLY A 758 -26.88 29.39 25.87
C GLY A 758 -25.62 28.99 25.09
N ASN A 759 -25.80 28.49 23.86
CA ASN A 759 -24.71 28.08 22.97
C ASN A 759 -24.42 29.09 21.84
N HIS A 760 -25.29 30.08 21.58
CA HIS A 760 -25.09 31.02 20.48
C HIS A 760 -25.90 32.32 20.61
N ILE A 761 -25.42 33.35 19.91
CA ILE A 761 -26.16 34.56 19.54
C ILE A 761 -25.82 34.89 18.08
N ASP A 762 -26.81 35.33 17.30
CA ASP A 762 -26.65 35.64 15.87
C ASP A 762 -26.58 37.13 15.59
N ILE A 763 -27.36 37.92 16.33
CA ILE A 763 -27.34 39.39 16.30
C ILE A 763 -27.31 39.88 17.75
N TRP A 764 -26.52 40.92 18.01
CA TRP A 764 -26.52 41.61 19.29
C TRP A 764 -26.98 43.05 19.09
N GLN A 765 -28.06 43.44 19.75
CA GLN A 765 -28.42 44.85 19.92
C GLN A 765 -27.66 45.41 21.13
N TYR A 766 -26.69 46.28 20.86
CA TYR A 766 -25.69 46.73 21.84
C TYR A 766 -25.89 48.16 22.33
N SER A 767 -26.79 48.92 21.72
CA SER A 767 -27.16 50.27 22.15
C SER A 767 -28.55 50.62 21.63
N SER A 768 -29.34 51.32 22.44
CA SER A 768 -30.62 51.93 22.04
C SER A 768 -30.56 53.46 21.89
N SER A 769 -29.35 54.02 21.91
CA SER A 769 -29.10 55.47 21.91
C SER A 769 -28.08 55.88 20.85
N GLY A 770 -27.90 55.05 19.83
CA GLY A 770 -26.99 55.31 18.73
C GLY A 770 -27.38 56.53 17.90
N ARG A 771 -26.39 57.10 17.22
CA ARG A 771 -26.56 58.19 16.25
C ARG A 771 -25.94 57.76 14.93
N VAL A 772 -26.77 57.71 13.87
CA VAL A 772 -26.35 57.27 12.53
C VAL A 772 -26.71 58.37 11.53
N SER A 773 -25.73 58.79 10.73
CA SER A 773 -25.97 59.82 9.71
C SER A 773 -27.10 59.40 8.76
N GLY A 774 -28.10 60.27 8.61
CA GLY A 774 -29.30 60.02 7.80
C GLY A 774 -30.48 59.42 8.56
N LEU A 775 -30.31 58.94 9.79
CA LEU A 775 -31.38 58.42 10.63
C LEU A 775 -31.65 59.38 11.79
N SER A 776 -32.92 59.71 12.01
CA SER A 776 -33.35 60.68 13.04
C SER A 776 -33.64 59.99 14.37
N GLY A 777 -33.39 60.69 15.48
CA GLY A 777 -33.69 60.19 16.82
C GLY A 777 -32.62 59.24 17.38
N ASN A 778 -33.00 58.49 18.41
CA ASN A 778 -32.19 57.41 18.95
C ASN A 778 -32.34 56.18 18.06
N ILE A 779 -31.21 55.54 17.75
CA ILE A 779 -31.17 54.38 16.86
C ILE A 779 -30.67 53.17 17.64
N ASP A 780 -31.42 52.08 17.50
CA ASP A 780 -31.01 50.78 17.99
C ASP A 780 -29.91 50.19 17.10
N MET A 781 -28.76 49.96 17.71
CA MET A 781 -27.52 49.58 17.04
C MET A 781 -27.25 48.09 17.22
N ASN A 782 -26.99 47.42 16.10
CA ASN A 782 -26.86 45.98 16.02
C ASN A 782 -25.48 45.54 15.51
N LYS A 783 -25.00 44.38 15.95
CA LYS A 783 -23.77 43.74 15.44
C LYS A 783 -24.04 42.28 15.11
N ALA A 784 -23.68 41.86 13.89
CA ALA A 784 -23.85 40.49 13.44
C ALA A 784 -22.77 39.59 14.06
N TYR A 785 -23.19 38.47 14.65
CA TYR A 785 -22.33 37.39 15.14
C TYR A 785 -22.47 36.09 14.35
N ALA A 786 -23.39 36.06 13.39
CA ALA A 786 -23.52 35.02 12.37
C ALA A 786 -23.49 35.63 10.97
N ALA A 787 -23.27 34.78 9.97
CA ALA A 787 -23.43 35.15 8.57
C ALA A 787 -24.90 34.98 8.13
N PHE A 788 -25.36 35.85 7.22
CA PHE A 788 -26.72 35.85 6.65
C PHE A 788 -26.72 35.90 5.13
#